data_AF-A0A0S8J2X1-F1
#
_entry.id   AF-A0A0S8J2X1-F1
#
_cell.length_a   1.000
_cell.length_b   1.000
_cell.length_c   1.000
_cell.angle_alpha   90.00
_cell.angle_beta   90.00
_cell.angle_gamma   90.00
#
_symmetry.space_group_name_H-M   'P 1'
#
loop_
_entity.id
_entity.type
_entity.pdbx_description
1 polymer ?
#
loop_
_entity_poly.entity_id
_entity_poly.type
_entity_poly.pdbx_seq_one_letter_code
_entity_poly.pdbx_strand_id
1 'polypeptide(L)'
;MLEELLGNLEGRLTEEKEVVSDDLVFLINSKIKPLVPIKKDQIFVRAMFLVSDEVNSYGGCFPSDEHENLVYLLVDSPVLVGHKKDKLPIARNFKADLISKEGHSWIKVWFYWLKSSEGAVSLKENIDHGIYKECSLGFLFEFPECSICGQDMRYCEHIPFKTYPQNGRVTQAYFNYRKIKKVLETSLVYRGAVPNTSLTRELIYQKHECKEDLCGLKRLYREVVEGSLKKMGLKNQVRLAGSIKDKGYSDHKVDIICKPELREKIISLLPASYQDKVNFIPDESETSKKPKEEDAVSPLIFIPPTKPFKSEKVSNEFFFLDDLNFSSGEFIVEPKYDGVRCQIHRKEEKIEIFTDNGESIKNKFADLIKHFLQSQNRSFILDGELVRYRGKTRLSYRDVFEFVQKNDFLFDSHFKYKVFDILFLNGRDLTKIPLAQRKKILEDSFSENEFFNAVRFEKVSGDKITDVVEKVSTSEGALIKESNSGYFDSKDWYKWKRGLQLDVLVTRAMRNKGGTFNYLCAVGSEKKPLILGSTYSTNIQANPGDILRVQIDYLDKENDGFSWHAPKVLDKRVDKKEPDPVSILHRMIRERDLRFERKKKERFVLQEHFWEESKHHHLRFEKKEIAAGLTLFKLNLSELERGKRFLCDWKDEQDLKWVDFEREIRPEDYKGNSNRDSVAHIKISDQGEYEILKEEKDFFSFRIVGETLDGVYLIRKVRLNGSLRWLFWKKRD
;
A
#
# COMPACT_ATOMS: atom_id res chain seq x y z
N MET A 1 11.84 -7.48 -82.88
CA MET A 1 10.50 -7.10 -82.38
C MET A 1 10.09 -7.86 -81.10
N LEU A 2 11.03 -8.23 -80.23
CA LEU A 2 10.73 -8.70 -78.86
C LEU A 2 11.81 -8.30 -77.83
N GLU A 3 12.80 -7.49 -78.25
CA GLU A 3 13.83 -6.91 -77.37
C GLU A 3 13.50 -5.45 -76.99
N GLU A 4 12.45 -4.85 -77.56
CA GLU A 4 12.02 -3.46 -77.30
C GLU A 4 10.82 -3.34 -76.34
N LEU A 5 10.33 -4.45 -75.75
CA LEU A 5 9.10 -4.47 -74.94
C LEU A 5 9.28 -4.87 -73.47
N LEU A 6 10.51 -5.14 -73.03
CA LEU A 6 10.82 -5.34 -71.62
C LEU A 6 11.71 -4.19 -71.17
N GLY A 7 11.09 -3.03 -70.97
CA GLY A 7 11.72 -1.93 -70.25
C GLY A 7 12.27 -2.46 -68.93
N ASN A 8 13.56 -2.22 -68.69
CA ASN A 8 14.19 -2.49 -67.41
C ASN A 8 13.41 -1.71 -66.34
N LEU A 9 12.47 -2.39 -65.68
CA LEU A 9 11.95 -1.97 -64.39
C LEU A 9 13.06 -2.21 -63.37
N GLU A 10 14.05 -1.32 -63.35
CA GLU A 10 14.88 -1.10 -62.17
C GLU A 10 13.99 -0.46 -61.11
N GLY A 11 13.13 -1.27 -60.52
CA GLY A 11 12.59 -0.97 -59.21
C GLY A 11 13.75 -1.03 -58.23
N ARG A 12 14.41 0.11 -58.01
CA ARG A 12 15.03 0.33 -56.70
C ARG A 12 13.88 0.17 -55.71
N LEU A 13 13.81 -1.00 -55.07
CA LEU A 13 13.24 -1.09 -53.74
C LEU A 13 13.96 0.01 -52.98
N THR A 14 13.30 1.15 -52.81
CA THR A 14 13.72 2.17 -51.88
C THR A 14 13.74 1.44 -50.56
N GLU A 15 14.92 0.97 -50.15
CA GLU A 15 15.15 0.53 -48.79
C GLU A 15 14.52 1.62 -47.93
N GLU A 16 13.49 1.28 -47.16
CA GLU A 16 13.03 2.16 -46.10
C GLU A 16 14.29 2.51 -45.32
N LYS A 17 14.75 3.76 -45.46
CA LYS A 17 16.01 4.20 -44.87
C LYS A 17 15.90 3.85 -43.41
N GLU A 18 16.70 2.90 -42.95
CA GLU A 18 16.65 2.42 -41.59
C GLU A 18 16.99 3.60 -40.67
N VAL A 19 15.97 4.22 -40.09
CA VAL A 19 16.14 5.45 -39.31
C VAL A 19 16.51 5.03 -37.89
N VAL A 20 17.78 4.68 -37.68
CA VAL A 20 18.33 4.62 -36.32
C VAL A 20 18.13 6.02 -35.72
N SER A 21 17.36 6.14 -34.64
CA SER A 21 17.09 7.46 -34.06
C SER A 21 18.34 8.00 -33.37
N ASP A 22 18.48 9.32 -33.31
CA ASP A 22 19.59 9.95 -32.59
C ASP A 22 19.57 9.58 -31.09
N ASP A 23 18.39 9.24 -30.56
CA ASP A 23 18.22 8.76 -29.19
C ASP A 23 18.87 7.39 -28.97
N LEU A 24 18.76 6.46 -29.94
CA LEU A 24 19.44 5.16 -29.85
C LEU A 24 20.96 5.32 -29.95
N VAL A 25 21.43 6.20 -30.84
CA VAL A 25 22.86 6.53 -30.94
C VAL A 25 23.37 7.16 -29.65
N PHE A 26 22.57 8.02 -29.02
CA PHE A 26 22.90 8.57 -27.72
C PHE A 26 23.00 7.48 -26.65
N LEU A 27 22.02 6.59 -26.56
CA LEU A 27 22.00 5.49 -25.58
C LEU A 27 23.22 4.59 -25.72
N ILE A 28 23.61 4.25 -26.96
CA ILE A 28 24.84 3.49 -27.22
C ILE A 28 26.05 4.23 -26.64
N ASN A 29 26.21 5.51 -26.98
CA ASN A 29 27.35 6.31 -26.53
C ASN A 29 27.36 6.55 -25.01
N SER A 30 26.22 6.52 -24.34
CA SER A 30 26.11 6.77 -22.89
C SER A 30 26.25 5.51 -22.05
N LYS A 31 25.67 4.39 -22.48
CA LYS A 31 25.68 3.10 -21.75
C LYS A 31 26.93 2.29 -22.04
N ILE A 32 27.34 2.21 -23.30
CA ILE A 32 28.49 1.41 -23.75
C ILE A 32 29.80 2.20 -23.64
N LYS A 33 29.72 3.53 -23.75
CA LYS A 33 30.87 4.44 -23.66
C LYS A 33 32.04 4.00 -24.56
N PRO A 34 31.80 3.79 -25.87
CA PRO A 34 32.87 3.41 -26.78
C PRO A 34 33.92 4.53 -26.83
N LEU A 35 35.19 4.14 -26.94
CA LEU A 35 36.31 5.10 -27.01
C LEU A 35 36.14 6.11 -28.16
N VAL A 36 35.55 5.66 -29.26
CA VAL A 36 35.12 6.50 -30.37
C VAL A 36 33.59 6.56 -30.38
N PRO A 37 32.99 7.76 -30.19
CA PRO A 37 31.54 7.90 -30.26
C PRO A 37 30.97 7.42 -31.59
N ILE A 38 29.97 6.57 -31.51
CA ILE A 38 29.25 5.99 -32.63
C ILE A 38 28.34 7.02 -33.26
N LYS A 39 28.30 7.03 -34.60
CA LYS A 39 27.36 7.81 -35.39
C LYS A 39 26.26 6.93 -36.00
N LYS A 40 25.11 7.54 -36.27
CA LYS A 40 23.92 6.90 -36.83
C LYS A 40 24.20 6.12 -38.12
N ASP A 41 25.02 6.67 -39.00
CA ASP A 41 25.37 6.09 -40.28
C ASP A 41 26.35 4.91 -40.18
N GLN A 42 26.99 4.73 -39.02
CA GLN A 42 28.02 3.72 -38.78
C GLN A 42 27.50 2.40 -38.21
N ILE A 43 26.21 2.31 -37.86
CA ILE A 43 25.67 1.13 -37.17
C ILE A 43 24.41 0.58 -37.80
N PHE A 44 24.18 -0.69 -37.52
CA PHE A 44 22.87 -1.33 -37.61
C PHE A 44 22.32 -1.56 -36.20
N VAL A 45 20.99 -1.55 -36.06
CA VAL A 45 20.32 -1.79 -34.78
C VAL A 45 19.17 -2.77 -34.98
N ARG A 46 19.09 -3.80 -34.15
CA ARG A 46 17.93 -4.73 -34.10
C ARG A 46 17.50 -4.94 -32.66
N ALA A 47 16.32 -5.51 -32.48
CA ALA A 47 15.86 -5.96 -31.18
C ALA A 47 15.50 -7.44 -31.21
N MET A 48 15.53 -8.08 -30.05
CA MET A 48 15.15 -9.47 -29.85
C MET A 48 14.24 -9.63 -28.64
N PHE A 49 13.23 -10.49 -28.75
CA PHE A 49 12.43 -11.01 -27.65
C PHE A 49 13.20 -12.22 -27.08
N LEU A 50 13.93 -11.99 -25.99
CA LEU A 50 15.02 -12.87 -25.55
C LEU A 50 14.60 -13.88 -24.48
N VAL A 51 13.83 -13.43 -23.50
CA VAL A 51 13.41 -14.23 -22.33
C VAL A 51 11.92 -14.02 -22.12
N SER A 52 11.21 -15.12 -21.88
CA SER A 52 9.84 -15.13 -21.36
C SER A 52 9.76 -15.93 -20.06
N ASP A 53 8.59 -15.85 -19.39
CA ASP A 53 8.26 -16.67 -18.22
C ASP A 53 7.76 -18.09 -18.58
N GLU A 54 8.01 -18.53 -19.82
CA GLU A 54 7.70 -19.87 -20.29
C GLU A 54 8.80 -20.89 -19.92
N VAL A 55 8.38 -22.15 -19.77
CA VAL A 55 9.30 -23.28 -19.54
C VAL A 55 10.05 -23.62 -20.83
N ASN A 56 11.37 -23.63 -20.75
CA ASN A 56 12.26 -23.93 -21.86
C ASN A 56 12.40 -25.44 -22.13
N SER A 57 13.04 -25.78 -23.25
CA SER A 57 13.24 -27.17 -23.70
C SER A 57 14.08 -28.06 -22.78
N TYR A 58 14.71 -27.49 -21.73
CA TYR A 58 15.46 -28.21 -20.71
C TYR A 58 14.71 -28.29 -19.37
N GLY A 59 13.50 -27.73 -19.29
CA GLY A 59 12.68 -27.70 -18.08
C GLY A 59 13.04 -26.55 -17.16
N GLY A 60 13.78 -25.54 -17.66
CA GLY A 60 14.10 -24.32 -16.92
C GLY A 60 13.13 -23.19 -17.24
N CYS A 61 12.87 -22.31 -16.27
CA CYS A 61 12.03 -21.13 -16.42
C CYS A 61 12.74 -19.91 -15.82
N PHE A 62 12.65 -18.77 -16.50
CA PHE A 62 12.99 -17.47 -15.91
C PHE A 62 11.73 -16.93 -15.25
N PRO A 63 11.57 -17.01 -13.92
CA PRO A 63 10.34 -16.55 -13.31
C PRO A 63 10.27 -15.02 -13.43
N SER A 64 9.04 -14.48 -13.53
CA SER A 64 8.81 -13.06 -13.84
C SER A 64 9.43 -12.10 -12.82
N ASP A 65 9.62 -12.53 -11.58
CA ASP A 65 10.31 -11.79 -10.53
C ASP A 65 11.84 -11.71 -10.71
N GLU A 66 12.44 -12.52 -11.59
CA GLU A 66 13.86 -12.40 -12.00
C GLU A 66 14.06 -11.50 -13.23
N HIS A 67 12.99 -11.10 -13.93
CA HIS A 67 13.10 -10.34 -15.18
C HIS A 67 13.67 -8.93 -14.97
N GLU A 68 13.31 -8.24 -13.87
CA GLU A 68 13.84 -6.90 -13.59
C GLU A 68 15.37 -6.91 -13.42
N ASN A 69 15.89 -7.93 -12.74
CA ASN A 69 17.33 -8.13 -12.57
C ASN A 69 18.01 -8.43 -13.93
N LEU A 70 17.39 -9.27 -14.76
CA LEU A 70 17.90 -9.58 -16.10
C LEU A 70 17.99 -8.34 -17.00
N VAL A 71 16.99 -7.45 -16.98
CA VAL A 71 17.01 -6.19 -17.76
C VAL A 71 18.27 -5.38 -17.47
N TYR A 72 18.67 -5.29 -16.21
CA TYR A 72 19.90 -4.61 -15.81
C TYR A 72 21.16 -5.35 -16.29
N LEU A 73 21.21 -6.67 -16.09
CA LEU A 73 22.38 -7.48 -16.44
C LEU A 73 22.62 -7.61 -17.95
N LEU A 74 21.59 -7.37 -18.77
CA LEU A 74 21.67 -7.47 -20.22
C LEU A 74 22.37 -6.27 -20.87
N VAL A 75 22.33 -5.09 -20.25
CA VAL A 75 22.99 -3.90 -20.81
C VAL A 75 24.51 -4.08 -20.77
N ASP A 76 25.17 -3.79 -21.88
CA ASP A 76 26.61 -3.97 -22.10
C ASP A 76 27.08 -5.44 -22.13
N SER A 77 26.15 -6.38 -22.31
CA SER A 77 26.49 -7.78 -22.59
C SER A 77 26.84 -8.01 -24.08
N PRO A 78 27.81 -8.90 -24.38
CA PRO A 78 28.19 -9.21 -25.75
C PRO A 78 27.12 -10.06 -26.45
N VAL A 79 26.98 -9.84 -27.77
CA VAL A 79 26.14 -10.68 -28.63
C VAL A 79 27.02 -11.62 -29.46
N LEU A 80 26.77 -12.93 -29.38
CA LEU A 80 27.47 -13.97 -30.13
C LEU A 80 26.57 -14.62 -31.19
N VAL A 81 27.16 -15.52 -31.97
CA VAL A 81 26.44 -16.45 -32.86
C VAL A 81 26.70 -17.87 -32.38
N GLY A 82 25.64 -18.61 -32.07
CA GLY A 82 25.73 -20.03 -31.72
C GLY A 82 26.57 -20.34 -30.48
N HIS A 83 26.64 -19.42 -29.51
CA HIS A 83 27.41 -19.58 -28.25
C HIS A 83 28.92 -19.79 -28.46
N LYS A 84 29.43 -19.41 -29.64
CA LYS A 84 30.84 -19.58 -30.04
C LYS A 84 31.76 -18.57 -29.37
N LYS A 85 32.35 -18.96 -28.25
CA LYS A 85 33.28 -18.15 -27.43
C LYS A 85 34.71 -18.08 -27.99
N ASP A 86 35.00 -18.87 -29.02
CA ASP A 86 36.23 -18.83 -29.80
C ASP A 86 36.27 -17.65 -30.79
N LYS A 87 35.15 -16.93 -30.96
CA LYS A 87 35.03 -15.75 -31.82
C LYS A 87 34.74 -14.49 -31.02
N LEU A 88 35.12 -13.35 -31.58
CA LEU A 88 34.75 -12.05 -31.03
C LEU A 88 33.23 -11.82 -31.09
N PRO A 89 32.66 -11.07 -30.14
CA PRO A 89 31.28 -10.64 -30.20
C PRO A 89 30.98 -9.85 -31.48
N ILE A 90 29.83 -10.15 -32.09
CA ILE A 90 29.36 -9.51 -33.32
C ILE A 90 28.61 -8.21 -33.05
N ALA A 91 28.02 -8.07 -31.86
CA ALA A 91 27.27 -6.90 -31.44
C ALA A 91 27.34 -6.72 -29.91
N ARG A 92 26.78 -5.61 -29.41
CA ARG A 92 26.56 -5.38 -27.98
C ARG A 92 25.13 -4.96 -27.71
N ASN A 93 24.58 -5.48 -26.62
CA ASN A 93 23.29 -5.06 -26.08
C ASN A 93 23.44 -3.70 -25.40
N PHE A 94 22.58 -2.74 -25.73
CA PHE A 94 22.67 -1.37 -25.18
C PHE A 94 21.39 -0.89 -24.48
N LYS A 95 20.29 -1.64 -24.63
CA LYS A 95 19.00 -1.35 -24.00
C LYS A 95 18.22 -2.66 -23.81
N ALA A 96 17.48 -2.77 -22.72
CA ALA A 96 16.56 -3.85 -22.47
C ALA A 96 15.31 -3.30 -21.74
N ASP A 97 14.13 -3.79 -22.09
CA ASP A 97 12.85 -3.39 -21.50
C ASP A 97 12.00 -4.63 -21.19
N LEU A 98 11.20 -4.54 -20.13
CA LEU A 98 10.12 -5.49 -19.83
C LEU A 98 8.87 -5.13 -20.63
N ILE A 99 8.28 -6.11 -21.29
CA ILE A 99 7.05 -5.94 -22.08
C ILE A 99 6.10 -7.13 -21.87
N SER A 100 4.81 -6.92 -22.10
CA SER A 100 3.80 -7.98 -22.13
C SER A 100 3.50 -8.34 -23.58
N LYS A 101 3.62 -9.63 -23.93
CA LYS A 101 3.28 -10.16 -25.26
C LYS A 101 2.62 -11.53 -25.10
N GLU A 102 1.44 -11.69 -25.69
CA GLU A 102 0.67 -12.96 -25.67
C GLU A 102 0.39 -13.49 -24.26
N GLY A 103 0.18 -12.60 -23.28
CA GLY A 103 -0.08 -12.97 -21.88
C GLY A 103 1.16 -13.36 -21.07
N HIS A 104 2.34 -13.31 -21.68
CA HIS A 104 3.62 -13.61 -21.07
C HIS A 104 4.45 -12.35 -20.80
N SER A 105 5.23 -12.38 -19.73
CA SER A 105 6.24 -11.36 -19.45
C SER A 105 7.46 -11.61 -20.33
N TRP A 106 7.89 -10.62 -21.11
CA TRP A 106 9.00 -10.72 -22.06
C TRP A 106 10.06 -9.67 -21.80
N ILE A 107 11.32 -10.04 -22.02
CA ILE A 107 12.43 -9.09 -22.07
C ILE A 107 12.79 -8.82 -23.54
N LYS A 108 12.57 -7.58 -23.98
CA LYS A 108 13.01 -7.10 -25.30
C LYS A 108 14.37 -6.43 -25.16
N VAL A 109 15.33 -6.83 -25.98
CA VAL A 109 16.73 -6.36 -25.91
C VAL A 109 17.14 -5.75 -27.25
N TRP A 110 17.75 -4.57 -27.23
CA TRP A 110 18.29 -3.90 -28.41
C TRP A 110 19.80 -4.05 -28.44
N PHE A 111 20.31 -4.36 -29.63
CA PHE A 111 21.73 -4.53 -29.89
C PHE A 111 22.16 -3.80 -31.15
N TYR A 112 23.43 -3.41 -31.18
CA TYR A 112 24.03 -2.72 -32.31
C TYR A 112 25.35 -3.35 -32.74
N TRP A 113 25.65 -3.25 -34.03
CA TRP A 113 26.95 -3.59 -34.60
C TRP A 113 27.40 -2.57 -35.63
N LEU A 114 28.70 -2.48 -35.86
CA LEU A 114 29.28 -1.53 -36.80
C LEU A 114 29.08 -2.01 -38.23
N LYS A 115 28.71 -1.10 -39.14
CA LYS A 115 28.65 -1.39 -40.58
C LYS A 115 30.02 -1.70 -41.17
N SER A 116 31.08 -1.20 -40.55
CA SER A 116 32.47 -1.45 -40.95
C SER A 116 33.01 -2.80 -40.45
N SER A 117 32.28 -3.51 -39.59
CA SER A 117 32.70 -4.83 -39.14
C SER A 117 32.65 -5.84 -40.28
N GLU A 118 33.58 -6.79 -40.27
CA GLU A 118 33.58 -7.90 -41.22
C GLU A 118 32.23 -8.66 -41.17
N GLY A 119 31.61 -8.86 -42.33
CA GLY A 119 30.32 -9.55 -42.43
C GLY A 119 29.10 -8.77 -41.92
N ALA A 120 29.22 -7.47 -41.58
CA ALA A 120 28.12 -6.70 -41.00
C ALA A 120 26.85 -6.66 -41.85
N VAL A 121 26.98 -6.54 -43.17
CA VAL A 121 25.86 -6.55 -44.14
C VAL A 121 25.25 -7.95 -44.23
N SER A 122 26.08 -8.99 -44.34
CA SER A 122 25.60 -10.38 -44.36
C SER A 122 24.86 -10.74 -43.07
N LEU A 123 25.35 -10.30 -41.90
CA LEU A 123 24.66 -10.49 -40.63
C LEU A 123 23.29 -9.80 -40.63
N LYS A 124 23.21 -8.56 -41.12
CA LYS A 124 21.94 -7.84 -41.27
C LYS A 124 20.97 -8.64 -42.12
N GLU A 125 21.40 -9.07 -43.31
CA GLU A 125 20.57 -9.83 -44.24
C GLU A 125 20.12 -11.17 -43.64
N ASN A 126 21.00 -11.86 -42.94
CA ASN A 126 20.68 -13.13 -42.27
C ASN A 126 19.64 -12.94 -41.15
N ILE A 127 19.70 -11.86 -40.39
CA ILE A 127 18.66 -11.53 -39.39
C ILE A 127 17.35 -11.14 -40.10
N ASP A 128 17.44 -10.22 -41.04
CA ASP A 128 16.30 -9.61 -41.71
C ASP A 128 15.48 -10.60 -42.56
N HIS A 129 16.17 -11.59 -43.15
CA HIS A 129 15.54 -12.65 -43.93
C HIS A 129 15.30 -13.93 -43.10
N GLY A 130 15.48 -13.88 -41.78
CA GLY A 130 15.10 -14.95 -40.86
C GLY A 130 16.00 -16.18 -40.84
N ILE A 131 17.23 -16.09 -41.36
CA ILE A 131 18.26 -17.13 -41.18
C ILE A 131 18.64 -17.22 -39.70
N TYR A 132 18.87 -16.08 -39.07
CA TYR A 132 18.84 -15.96 -37.61
C TYR A 132 17.44 -15.54 -37.21
N LYS A 133 16.69 -16.48 -36.62
CA LYS A 133 15.29 -16.25 -36.22
C LYS A 133 15.10 -16.23 -34.71
N GLU A 134 15.85 -17.05 -34.00
CA GLU A 134 15.71 -17.25 -32.56
C GLU A 134 16.97 -16.79 -31.82
N CYS A 135 16.84 -16.64 -30.50
CA CYS A 135 17.94 -16.19 -29.66
C CYS A 135 18.05 -17.01 -28.37
N SER A 136 19.18 -16.89 -27.71
CA SER A 136 19.50 -17.66 -26.51
C SER A 136 20.32 -16.81 -25.56
N LEU A 137 20.34 -17.20 -24.29
CA LEU A 137 21.00 -16.48 -23.21
C LEU A 137 22.01 -17.39 -22.52
N GLY A 138 23.27 -16.95 -22.44
CA GLY A 138 24.28 -17.52 -21.56
C GLY A 138 24.32 -16.76 -20.23
N PHE A 139 24.15 -17.45 -19.11
CA PHE A 139 24.02 -16.80 -17.80
C PHE A 139 24.48 -17.71 -16.65
N LEU A 140 24.63 -17.11 -15.47
CA LEU A 140 24.92 -17.80 -14.20
C LEU A 140 23.79 -17.53 -13.21
N PHE A 141 23.39 -18.55 -12.46
CA PHE A 141 22.36 -18.50 -11.42
C PHE A 141 22.82 -19.29 -10.20
N GLU A 142 22.22 -19.03 -9.03
CA GLU A 142 22.68 -19.61 -7.76
C GLU A 142 22.17 -21.04 -7.55
N PHE A 143 20.88 -21.27 -7.80
CA PHE A 143 20.27 -22.58 -7.68
C PHE A 143 19.02 -22.73 -8.56
N PRO A 144 18.73 -23.95 -9.04
CA PRO A 144 17.48 -24.27 -9.72
C PRO A 144 16.38 -24.59 -8.70
N GLU A 145 15.39 -23.72 -8.51
CA GLU A 145 14.27 -23.99 -7.60
C GLU A 145 13.23 -24.90 -8.26
N CYS A 146 12.89 -26.02 -7.64
CA CYS A 146 11.88 -26.95 -8.13
C CYS A 146 10.47 -26.37 -8.06
N SER A 147 9.71 -26.42 -9.16
CA SER A 147 8.33 -25.91 -9.22
C SER A 147 7.32 -26.71 -8.39
N ILE A 148 7.68 -27.93 -7.97
CA ILE A 148 6.80 -28.81 -7.18
C ILE A 148 7.00 -28.61 -5.67
N CYS A 149 8.24 -28.67 -5.19
CA CYS A 149 8.55 -28.63 -3.75
C CYS A 149 9.26 -27.36 -3.27
N GLY A 150 9.66 -26.45 -4.16
CA GLY A 150 10.37 -25.21 -3.81
C GLY A 150 11.81 -25.41 -3.32
N GLN A 151 12.30 -26.65 -3.28
CA GLN A 151 13.69 -26.95 -2.92
C GLN A 151 14.61 -26.80 -4.13
N ASP A 152 15.90 -26.69 -3.87
CA ASP A 152 16.90 -26.80 -4.93
C ASP A 152 16.82 -28.16 -5.61
N MET A 153 16.52 -28.13 -6.92
CA MET A 153 16.21 -29.31 -7.72
C MET A 153 17.40 -30.28 -7.82
N ARG A 154 18.63 -29.83 -7.53
CA ARG A 154 19.82 -30.69 -7.42
C ARG A 154 19.73 -31.69 -6.27
N TYR A 155 18.88 -31.42 -5.27
CA TYR A 155 18.74 -32.23 -4.05
C TYR A 155 17.34 -32.82 -3.87
N CYS A 156 16.43 -32.66 -4.85
CA CYS A 156 15.06 -33.16 -4.76
C CYS A 156 14.79 -34.33 -5.73
N GLU A 157 13.74 -35.11 -5.48
CA GLU A 157 13.36 -36.27 -6.32
C GLU A 157 12.55 -35.91 -7.58
N HIS A 158 12.18 -34.64 -7.75
CA HIS A 158 11.36 -34.20 -8.88
C HIS A 158 12.21 -34.07 -10.15
N ILE A 159 11.83 -34.80 -11.19
CA ILE A 159 12.53 -34.85 -12.47
C ILE A 159 11.82 -33.89 -13.44
N PRO A 160 12.53 -32.94 -14.08
CA PRO A 160 11.97 -32.09 -15.12
C PRO A 160 11.15 -32.87 -16.15
N PHE A 161 10.03 -32.30 -16.58
CA PHE A 161 9.06 -32.87 -17.51
C PHE A 161 8.23 -34.06 -17.01
N LYS A 162 8.51 -34.62 -15.82
CA LYS A 162 7.60 -35.59 -15.19
C LYS A 162 6.44 -34.89 -14.49
N THR A 163 5.31 -35.57 -14.40
CA THR A 163 4.10 -35.05 -13.76
C THR A 163 3.96 -35.51 -12.32
N TYR A 164 3.50 -34.61 -11.45
CA TYR A 164 3.34 -34.85 -10.02
C TYR A 164 2.00 -34.27 -9.53
N PRO A 165 1.35 -34.91 -8.53
CA PRO A 165 0.14 -34.37 -7.92
C PRO A 165 0.50 -33.18 -7.01
N GLN A 166 -0.06 -32.00 -7.31
CA GLN A 166 0.14 -30.76 -6.56
C GLN A 166 -1.22 -30.06 -6.39
N ASN A 167 -1.66 -29.83 -5.15
CA ASN A 167 -2.92 -29.14 -4.82
C ASN A 167 -4.16 -29.68 -5.57
N GLY A 168 -4.26 -31.00 -5.74
CA GLY A 168 -5.38 -31.64 -6.45
C GLY A 168 -5.33 -31.54 -7.98
N ARG A 169 -4.22 -31.06 -8.55
CA ARG A 169 -3.96 -31.03 -10.01
C ARG A 169 -2.71 -31.82 -10.34
N VAL A 170 -2.60 -32.28 -11.58
CA VAL A 170 -1.38 -32.93 -12.11
C VAL A 170 -0.55 -31.85 -12.77
N THR A 171 0.61 -31.52 -12.19
CA THR A 171 1.52 -30.46 -12.66
C THR A 171 2.81 -31.08 -13.18
N GLN A 172 3.32 -30.58 -14.32
CA GLN A 172 4.63 -30.98 -14.84
C GLN A 172 5.75 -30.25 -14.08
N ALA A 173 6.76 -30.98 -13.63
CA ALA A 173 7.91 -30.41 -12.93
C ALA A 173 8.83 -29.65 -13.91
N TYR A 174 9.33 -28.50 -13.45
CA TYR A 174 10.33 -27.65 -14.08
C TYR A 174 11.12 -26.95 -12.97
N PHE A 175 12.17 -26.21 -13.31
CA PHE A 175 12.96 -25.44 -12.35
C PHE A 175 13.06 -23.96 -12.71
N ASN A 176 12.92 -23.11 -11.71
CA ASN A 176 13.13 -21.67 -11.83
C ASN A 176 14.63 -21.36 -11.66
N TYR A 177 15.20 -20.58 -12.58
CA TYR A 177 16.54 -20.03 -12.42
C TYR A 177 16.53 -18.95 -11.33
N ARG A 178 16.99 -19.27 -10.11
CA ARG A 178 16.98 -18.32 -8.98
C ARG A 178 18.30 -17.60 -8.78
N LYS A 179 18.17 -16.32 -8.42
CA LYS A 179 19.25 -15.39 -8.11
C LYS A 179 20.25 -15.31 -9.27
N ILE A 180 19.79 -14.86 -10.42
CA ILE A 180 20.63 -14.71 -11.62
C ILE A 180 21.77 -13.73 -11.29
N LYS A 181 23.01 -14.23 -11.34
CA LYS A 181 24.21 -13.48 -10.92
C LYS A 181 24.80 -12.66 -12.04
N LYS A 182 24.76 -13.19 -13.27
CA LYS A 182 25.47 -12.61 -14.41
C LYS A 182 24.89 -13.08 -15.73
N VAL A 183 24.76 -12.15 -16.66
CA VAL A 183 24.64 -12.45 -18.09
C VAL A 183 26.04 -12.54 -18.67
N LEU A 184 26.36 -13.67 -19.27
CA LEU A 184 27.64 -13.91 -19.94
C LEU A 184 27.60 -13.38 -21.37
N GLU A 185 26.51 -13.64 -22.08
CA GLU A 185 26.30 -13.27 -23.47
C GLU A 185 24.83 -13.45 -23.87
N THR A 186 24.46 -12.89 -25.02
CA THR A 186 23.24 -13.25 -25.77
C THR A 186 23.62 -13.80 -27.13
N SER A 187 22.98 -14.85 -27.60
CA SER A 187 23.40 -15.56 -28.80
C SER A 187 22.30 -15.58 -29.85
N LEU A 188 22.65 -15.28 -31.10
CA LEU A 188 21.81 -15.57 -32.26
C LEU A 188 21.94 -17.06 -32.60
N VAL A 189 20.82 -17.78 -32.60
CA VAL A 189 20.80 -19.24 -32.77
C VAL A 189 19.79 -19.67 -33.82
N TYR A 190 19.98 -20.88 -34.37
CA TYR A 190 18.98 -21.50 -35.25
C TYR A 190 17.70 -21.84 -34.49
N ARG A 191 17.84 -22.25 -33.22
CA ARG A 191 16.75 -22.59 -32.32
C ARG A 191 17.11 -22.28 -30.87
N GLY A 192 16.29 -21.47 -30.23
CA GLY A 192 16.36 -21.11 -28.82
C GLY A 192 15.75 -22.19 -27.93
N ALA A 193 16.16 -22.18 -26.66
CA ALA A 193 15.59 -23.07 -25.65
C ALA A 193 14.24 -22.57 -25.14
N VAL A 194 14.10 -21.24 -25.01
CA VAL A 194 12.87 -20.57 -24.59
C VAL A 194 11.91 -20.54 -25.80
N PRO A 195 10.65 -20.95 -25.64
CA PRO A 195 9.66 -20.90 -26.72
C PRO A 195 9.52 -19.47 -27.29
N ASN A 196 9.22 -19.36 -28.58
CA ASN A 196 8.79 -18.12 -29.23
C ASN A 196 9.79 -16.94 -29.22
N THR A 197 11.06 -17.18 -28.85
CA THR A 197 12.09 -16.14 -29.00
C THR A 197 12.18 -15.69 -30.45
N SER A 198 12.37 -14.39 -30.67
CA SER A 198 12.30 -13.82 -32.01
C SER A 198 13.11 -12.54 -32.16
N LEU A 199 13.52 -12.25 -33.39
CA LEU A 199 14.17 -10.99 -33.79
C LEU A 199 13.16 -10.04 -34.44
N THR A 200 13.35 -8.72 -34.26
CA THR A 200 12.45 -7.71 -34.81
C THR A 200 13.19 -6.44 -35.26
N ARG A 201 12.62 -5.79 -36.29
CA ARG A 201 12.99 -4.45 -36.77
C ARG A 201 12.26 -3.33 -36.01
N GLU A 202 11.33 -3.66 -35.11
CA GLU A 202 10.59 -2.68 -34.32
C GLU A 202 11.49 -2.05 -33.24
N LEU A 203 12.25 -1.03 -33.64
CA LEU A 203 13.18 -0.32 -32.75
C LEU A 203 12.47 0.69 -31.86
N ILE A 204 11.37 1.23 -32.35
CA ILE A 204 10.41 2.07 -31.63
C ILE A 204 9.13 1.25 -31.55
N TYR A 205 8.47 1.27 -30.41
CA TYR A 205 7.20 0.57 -30.26
C TYR A 205 6.15 1.19 -31.19
N GLN A 206 5.76 0.46 -32.23
CA GLN A 206 4.54 0.70 -32.98
C GLN A 206 3.54 -0.36 -32.52
N LYS A 207 2.52 0.10 -31.81
CA LYS A 207 1.50 -0.78 -31.25
C LYS A 207 0.49 -1.12 -32.34
N HIS A 208 0.66 -2.26 -33.01
CA HIS A 208 -0.52 -3.03 -33.38
C HIS A 208 -0.98 -3.73 -32.09
N GLU A 209 -2.16 -3.33 -31.60
CA GLU A 209 -2.89 -3.83 -30.40
C GLU A 209 -3.09 -2.83 -29.24
N CYS A 210 -3.20 -1.51 -29.52
CA CYS A 210 -3.85 -0.56 -28.61
C CYS A 210 -5.19 -0.21 -29.22
N LYS A 211 -6.27 -0.61 -28.57
CA LYS A 211 -7.48 0.18 -28.63
C LYS A 211 -7.41 1.20 -27.48
N GLU A 212 -7.89 2.39 -27.77
CA GLU A 212 -8.02 3.58 -26.92
C GLU A 212 -6.81 4.55 -26.92
N ASP A 213 -6.96 5.53 -27.83
CA ASP A 213 -6.47 6.91 -27.87
C ASP A 213 -5.43 7.36 -26.85
N LEU A 214 -4.14 7.13 -27.11
CA LEU A 214 -3.01 7.97 -26.70
C LEU A 214 -1.68 7.37 -27.20
N CYS A 215 -1.37 7.41 -28.51
CA CYS A 215 0.01 7.15 -28.92
C CYS A 215 0.40 7.82 -30.25
N GLY A 216 1.03 8.97 -30.13
CA GLY A 216 1.75 9.67 -31.19
C GLY A 216 2.98 10.41 -30.66
N LEU A 217 3.64 9.89 -29.62
CA LEU A 217 4.60 10.67 -28.84
C LEU A 217 6.05 10.46 -29.30
N LYS A 218 6.58 11.48 -29.98
CA LYS A 218 8.00 11.64 -30.33
C LYS A 218 8.81 11.98 -29.06
N ARG A 219 9.12 10.95 -28.25
CA ARG A 219 9.89 11.06 -26.99
C ARG A 219 11.23 11.78 -27.15
N LEU A 220 11.56 12.60 -26.16
CA LEU A 220 12.75 13.43 -26.03
C LEU A 220 13.53 12.99 -24.80
N TYR A 221 14.81 12.65 -24.92
CA TYR A 221 15.58 12.02 -23.84
C TYR A 221 16.49 13.03 -23.13
N ARG A 222 16.48 12.98 -21.79
CA ARG A 222 17.30 13.79 -20.87
C ARG A 222 18.77 13.76 -21.22
N GLU A 223 19.17 12.55 -21.48
CA GLU A 223 20.44 12.07 -21.94
C GLU A 223 20.93 12.86 -23.18
N VAL A 224 20.11 12.98 -24.23
CA VAL A 224 20.41 13.78 -25.44
C VAL A 224 20.60 15.27 -25.11
N VAL A 225 19.77 15.80 -24.21
CA VAL A 225 19.81 17.21 -23.78
C VAL A 225 21.06 17.48 -22.94
N GLU A 226 21.36 16.65 -21.94
CA GLU A 226 22.56 16.77 -21.10
C GLU A 226 23.85 16.60 -21.91
N GLY A 227 23.86 15.69 -22.89
CA GLY A 227 24.99 15.51 -23.80
C GLY A 227 25.26 16.75 -24.64
N SER A 228 24.21 17.38 -25.15
CA SER A 228 24.29 18.63 -25.92
C SER A 228 24.81 19.80 -25.07
N LEU A 229 24.30 19.92 -23.83
CA LEU A 229 24.74 20.94 -22.86
C LEU A 229 26.19 20.75 -22.39
N LYS A 230 26.67 19.50 -22.32
CA LYS A 230 28.05 19.19 -21.90
C LYS A 230 29.09 19.63 -22.93
N LYS A 231 28.78 19.59 -24.24
CA LYS A 231 29.73 19.95 -25.33
C LYS A 231 30.29 21.38 -25.24
N MET A 232 29.58 22.31 -24.61
CA MET A 232 30.04 23.70 -24.42
C MET A 232 30.24 24.09 -22.94
N GLY A 233 30.28 23.12 -22.02
CA GLY A 233 30.46 23.40 -20.59
C GLY A 233 29.25 24.09 -19.93
N LEU A 234 28.08 24.06 -20.57
CA LEU A 234 26.85 24.67 -20.07
C LEU A 234 26.06 23.76 -19.11
N LYS A 235 26.46 22.49 -18.95
CA LYS A 235 25.80 21.52 -18.06
C LYS A 235 25.59 22.06 -16.63
N ASN A 236 26.50 22.89 -16.13
CA ASN A 236 26.44 23.43 -14.78
C ASN A 236 25.69 24.77 -14.69
N GLN A 237 25.37 25.39 -15.83
CA GLN A 237 24.63 26.65 -15.94
C GLN A 237 23.16 26.42 -16.32
N VAL A 238 22.78 25.17 -16.55
CA VAL A 238 21.50 24.77 -17.11
C VAL A 238 20.98 23.55 -16.35
N ARG A 239 19.76 23.64 -15.84
CA ARG A 239 19.11 22.54 -15.12
C ARG A 239 17.91 22.03 -15.91
N LEU A 240 17.81 20.72 -16.08
CA LEU A 240 16.63 20.09 -16.65
C LEU A 240 15.54 19.93 -15.59
N ALA A 241 14.28 20.12 -15.98
CA ALA A 241 13.11 20.06 -15.11
C ALA A 241 12.00 19.17 -15.73
N GLY A 242 10.94 18.93 -14.96
CA GLY A 242 9.78 18.16 -15.42
C GLY A 242 10.10 16.69 -15.73
N SER A 243 9.25 16.09 -16.58
CA SER A 243 9.30 14.66 -16.95
C SER A 243 10.67 14.22 -17.45
N ILE A 244 11.41 15.08 -18.16
CA ILE A 244 12.74 14.74 -18.66
C ILE A 244 13.73 14.54 -17.52
N LYS A 245 13.64 15.33 -16.43
CA LYS A 245 14.51 15.17 -15.25
C LYS A 245 14.16 13.90 -14.48
N ASP A 246 12.86 13.65 -14.32
CA ASP A 246 12.33 12.63 -13.42
C ASP A 246 12.31 11.23 -14.04
N LYS A 247 11.97 11.12 -15.34
CA LYS A 247 11.85 9.85 -16.08
C LYS A 247 13.03 9.59 -17.02
N GLY A 248 13.92 10.57 -17.20
CA GLY A 248 14.99 10.50 -18.19
C GLY A 248 14.53 10.74 -19.63
N TYR A 249 13.22 10.96 -19.87
CA TYR A 249 12.65 11.37 -21.15
C TYR A 249 11.34 12.14 -20.95
N SER A 250 10.90 12.87 -21.97
CA SER A 250 9.65 13.61 -22.03
C SER A 250 8.93 13.30 -23.34
N ASP A 251 7.63 13.10 -23.28
CA ASP A 251 6.83 12.80 -24.46
C ASP A 251 6.47 14.04 -25.31
N HIS A 252 6.64 15.25 -24.77
CA HIS A 252 6.13 16.48 -25.38
C HIS A 252 7.15 17.62 -25.47
N LYS A 253 7.76 18.03 -24.35
CA LYS A 253 8.68 19.17 -24.28
C LYS A 253 9.83 18.94 -23.29
N VAL A 254 10.95 19.61 -23.51
CA VAL A 254 12.11 19.65 -22.63
C VAL A 254 12.05 20.92 -21.79
N ASP A 255 11.85 20.79 -20.49
CA ASP A 255 11.89 21.92 -19.58
C ASP A 255 13.32 22.20 -19.12
N ILE A 256 13.79 23.44 -19.37
CA ILE A 256 15.15 23.88 -19.12
C ILE A 256 15.14 25.15 -18.25
N ILE A 257 15.70 25.08 -17.06
CA ILE A 257 15.96 26.23 -16.19
C ILE A 257 17.36 26.77 -16.49
N CYS A 258 17.44 28.02 -16.91
CA CYS A 258 18.71 28.71 -17.17
C CYS A 258 18.53 30.24 -17.14
N LYS A 259 19.64 30.97 -17.05
CA LYS A 259 19.64 32.43 -17.20
C LYS A 259 19.05 32.84 -18.57
N PRO A 260 18.29 33.94 -18.67
CA PRO A 260 17.68 34.39 -19.94
C PRO A 260 18.67 34.51 -21.11
N GLU A 261 19.89 34.97 -20.83
CA GLU A 261 20.99 35.13 -21.80
C GLU A 261 21.45 33.81 -22.46
N LEU A 262 21.19 32.67 -21.82
CA LEU A 262 21.63 31.35 -22.31
C LEU A 262 20.61 30.67 -23.22
N ARG A 263 19.38 31.20 -23.32
CA ARG A 263 18.25 30.53 -23.97
C ARG A 263 18.48 30.27 -25.45
N GLU A 264 18.85 31.30 -26.22
CA GLU A 264 19.13 31.14 -27.66
C GLU A 264 20.31 30.19 -27.92
N LYS A 265 21.33 30.27 -27.06
CA LYS A 265 22.50 29.39 -27.15
C LYS A 265 22.12 27.93 -26.92
N ILE A 266 21.25 27.64 -25.94
CA ILE A 266 20.77 26.29 -25.66
C ILE A 266 19.92 25.74 -26.82
N ILE A 267 19.02 26.55 -27.39
CA ILE A 267 18.22 26.13 -28.55
C ILE A 267 19.14 25.73 -29.71
N SER A 268 20.15 26.54 -30.03
CA SER A 268 21.07 26.25 -31.14
C SER A 268 21.91 24.97 -30.95
N LEU A 269 22.04 24.48 -29.72
CA LEU A 269 22.84 23.31 -29.38
C LEU A 269 22.06 21.99 -29.42
N LEU A 270 20.74 22.06 -29.36
CA LEU A 270 19.91 20.86 -29.35
C LEU A 270 19.70 20.34 -30.77
N PRO A 271 19.50 19.02 -30.96
CA PRO A 271 19.13 18.46 -32.25
C PRO A 271 17.90 19.16 -32.81
N ALA A 272 17.81 19.31 -34.14
CA ALA A 272 16.71 20.02 -34.81
C ALA A 272 15.32 19.54 -34.36
N SER A 273 15.18 18.26 -33.97
CA SER A 273 13.94 17.65 -33.47
C SER A 273 13.53 18.05 -32.03
N TYR A 274 14.40 18.75 -31.31
CA TYR A 274 14.22 19.23 -29.92
C TYR A 274 14.10 20.75 -29.84
N GLN A 275 14.57 21.51 -30.85
CA GLN A 275 14.72 22.97 -30.78
C GLN A 275 13.40 23.72 -30.56
N ASP A 276 12.36 23.29 -31.25
CA ASP A 276 10.97 23.77 -31.18
C ASP A 276 10.20 23.20 -29.97
N LYS A 277 10.82 22.30 -29.20
CA LYS A 277 10.22 21.59 -28.08
C LYS A 277 10.85 21.91 -26.74
N VAL A 278 11.58 23.02 -26.65
CA VAL A 278 12.17 23.50 -25.39
C VAL A 278 11.27 24.52 -24.73
N ASN A 279 11.10 24.38 -23.42
CA ASN A 279 10.42 25.35 -22.58
C ASN A 279 11.40 25.88 -21.52
N PHE A 280 11.58 27.20 -21.43
CA PHE A 280 12.53 27.82 -20.50
C PHE A 280 11.85 28.30 -19.23
N ILE A 281 12.32 27.80 -18.09
CA ILE A 281 11.83 28.17 -16.76
C ILE A 281 12.79 29.23 -16.16
N PRO A 282 12.30 30.32 -15.54
CA PRO A 282 13.14 31.33 -14.91
C PRO A 282 13.97 30.75 -13.74
N ASP A 283 15.21 31.19 -13.60
CA ASP A 283 16.11 30.82 -12.49
C ASP A 283 15.95 31.83 -11.35
N GLU A 284 15.22 31.47 -10.29
CA GLU A 284 14.84 32.35 -9.17
C GLU A 284 15.96 32.60 -8.14
N SER A 285 17.22 32.41 -8.53
CA SER A 285 18.37 32.43 -7.61
C SER A 285 19.00 33.80 -7.31
N GLU A 286 18.33 34.92 -7.63
CA GLU A 286 18.74 36.27 -7.19
C GLU A 286 17.78 36.84 -6.12
N THR A 287 17.78 36.27 -4.92
CA THR A 287 17.53 37.06 -3.69
C THR A 287 18.20 36.41 -2.46
N SER A 288 19.33 37.02 -2.10
CA SER A 288 19.97 37.13 -0.77
C SER A 288 20.52 35.88 -0.03
N LYS A 289 21.86 35.78 -0.09
CA LYS A 289 22.88 35.47 0.94
C LYS A 289 22.87 34.10 1.66
N LYS A 290 23.83 33.24 1.28
CA LYS A 290 24.32 32.08 2.05
C LYS A 290 25.02 32.51 3.36
N PRO A 291 24.97 31.68 4.42
CA PRO A 291 26.13 30.79 4.63
C PRO A 291 25.79 29.32 4.99
N LYS A 292 26.68 28.47 4.46
CA LYS A 292 27.07 27.07 4.81
C LYS A 292 26.18 25.89 4.39
N GLU A 293 26.87 24.91 3.81
CA GLU A 293 26.40 23.54 3.54
C GLU A 293 25.89 22.91 4.83
N GLU A 294 24.60 22.62 4.89
CA GLU A 294 23.98 21.41 5.46
C GLU A 294 22.45 21.52 5.25
N ASP A 295 21.77 20.37 5.22
CA ASP A 295 20.31 20.19 5.19
C ASP A 295 19.58 20.32 3.84
N ALA A 296 19.98 19.50 2.86
CA ALA A 296 18.98 18.89 1.98
C ALA A 296 18.41 17.66 2.72
N VAL A 297 17.14 17.71 3.14
CA VAL A 297 16.46 16.56 3.75
C VAL A 297 16.43 15.42 2.73
N SER A 298 17.37 14.50 2.87
CA SER A 298 17.38 13.20 2.20
C SER A 298 16.16 12.42 2.69
N PRO A 299 15.46 11.63 1.84
CA PRO A 299 14.35 10.77 2.26
C PRO A 299 14.77 9.57 3.15
N LEU A 300 15.85 9.75 3.90
CA LEU A 300 16.41 8.87 4.94
C LEU A 300 16.93 9.68 6.14
N ILE A 301 16.75 11.01 6.15
CA ILE A 301 17.03 11.84 7.33
C ILE A 301 15.75 11.84 8.14
N PHE A 302 15.83 11.27 9.34
CA PHE A 302 14.76 11.31 10.30
C PHE A 302 14.27 12.75 10.49
N ILE A 303 12.98 12.99 10.24
CA ILE A 303 12.38 14.29 10.48
C ILE A 303 11.91 14.29 11.94
N PRO A 304 12.41 15.17 12.82
CA PRO A 304 11.92 15.23 14.19
C PRO A 304 10.40 15.39 14.17
N PRO A 305 9.65 14.56 14.91
CA PRO A 305 8.21 14.59 14.88
C PRO A 305 7.73 15.97 15.32
N THR A 306 6.91 16.63 14.49
CA THR A 306 6.23 17.83 14.95
C THR A 306 5.35 17.43 16.13
N LYS A 307 5.64 18.04 17.28
CA LYS A 307 4.78 17.91 18.45
C LYS A 307 3.72 19.02 18.39
N PRO A 308 2.46 18.73 18.71
CA PRO A 308 1.42 19.76 18.82
C PRO A 308 1.95 20.91 19.71
N PHE A 309 1.79 22.19 19.35
CA PHE A 309 2.46 23.32 20.03
C PHE A 309 2.21 23.34 21.54
N LYS A 310 1.04 22.90 21.97
CA LYS A 310 0.68 22.78 23.38
C LYS A 310 1.27 21.55 24.10
N SER A 311 2.22 20.85 23.48
CA SER A 311 3.07 19.83 24.10
C SER A 311 4.48 20.32 24.44
N GLU A 312 4.87 21.51 23.96
CA GLU A 312 6.19 22.12 24.26
C GLU A 312 6.19 23.00 25.51
N LYS A 313 5.02 23.26 26.11
CA LYS A 313 4.98 23.77 27.48
C LYS A 313 5.40 22.64 28.42
N VAL A 314 6.41 22.90 29.25
CA VAL A 314 6.94 22.01 30.32
C VAL A 314 5.91 21.75 31.44
N SER A 315 4.63 21.97 31.18
CA SER A 315 3.55 21.79 32.11
C SER A 315 2.53 20.87 31.45
N ASN A 316 2.10 19.87 32.21
CA ASN A 316 0.91 19.07 32.01
C ASN A 316 -0.37 19.94 31.86
N GLU A 317 -0.43 20.89 30.93
CA GLU A 317 -1.61 21.70 30.63
C GLU A 317 -2.52 20.87 29.73
N PHE A 318 -3.59 20.37 30.33
CA PHE A 318 -4.73 19.81 29.61
C PHE A 318 -5.61 21.01 29.25
N PHE A 319 -6.21 20.99 28.07
CA PHE A 319 -7.17 22.00 27.64
C PHE A 319 -8.56 21.38 27.71
N PHE A 320 -9.49 21.99 28.45
CA PHE A 320 -10.90 21.70 28.22
C PHE A 320 -11.26 22.22 26.82
N LEU A 321 -12.19 21.55 26.13
CA LEU A 321 -12.65 22.02 24.81
C LEU A 321 -13.14 23.47 24.88
N ASP A 322 -13.75 23.84 26.00
CA ASP A 322 -14.26 25.19 26.27
C ASP A 322 -13.13 26.23 26.50
N ASP A 323 -11.91 25.80 26.84
CA ASP A 323 -10.74 26.67 27.01
C ASP A 323 -10.02 26.95 25.68
N LEU A 324 -10.40 26.24 24.62
CA LEU A 324 -9.79 26.34 23.31
C LEU A 324 -10.61 27.31 22.46
N ASN A 325 -10.03 28.47 22.15
CA ASN A 325 -10.62 29.40 21.22
C ASN A 325 -10.43 28.90 19.78
N PHE A 326 -11.38 28.09 19.31
CA PHE A 326 -11.47 27.69 17.91
C PHE A 326 -12.17 28.80 17.13
N SER A 327 -11.49 29.94 16.97
CA SER A 327 -11.95 31.03 16.10
C SER A 327 -12.28 30.51 14.68
N SER A 328 -13.02 31.31 13.90
CA SER A 328 -13.45 30.99 12.52
C SER A 328 -12.32 30.36 11.69
N GLY A 329 -12.45 29.06 11.41
CA GLY A 329 -11.44 28.23 10.74
C GLY A 329 -11.95 26.81 10.53
N GLU A 330 -11.29 26.06 9.65
CA GLU A 330 -11.60 24.64 9.41
C GLU A 330 -10.55 23.76 10.09
N PHE A 331 -11.00 22.75 10.81
CA PHE A 331 -10.18 21.82 11.56
C PHE A 331 -10.39 20.39 11.07
N ILE A 332 -9.37 19.57 11.27
CA ILE A 332 -9.39 18.13 11.06
C ILE A 332 -9.28 17.45 12.43
N VAL A 333 -10.25 16.60 12.75
CA VAL A 333 -10.31 15.81 13.97
C VAL A 333 -9.98 14.36 13.66
N GLU A 334 -8.99 13.81 14.36
CA GLU A 334 -8.47 12.46 14.18
C GLU A 334 -8.51 11.66 15.49
N PRO A 335 -8.75 10.34 15.43
CA PRO A 335 -8.61 9.48 16.59
C PRO A 335 -7.15 9.47 17.07
N LYS A 336 -6.92 9.71 18.37
CA LYS A 336 -5.60 9.51 18.95
C LYS A 336 -5.39 8.02 19.18
N TYR A 337 -4.39 7.42 18.55
CA TYR A 337 -4.00 6.04 18.84
C TYR A 337 -3.02 5.98 20.03
N ASP A 338 -2.97 4.80 20.66
CA ASP A 338 -2.03 4.49 21.75
C ASP A 338 -1.02 3.47 21.24
N GLY A 339 0.17 3.91 20.87
CA GLY A 339 1.18 3.05 20.27
C GLY A 339 2.55 3.71 20.25
N VAL A 340 3.42 3.23 19.35
CA VAL A 340 4.73 3.84 19.15
C VAL A 340 4.69 4.63 17.85
N ARG A 341 4.81 5.95 17.95
CA ARG A 341 4.92 6.82 16.76
C ARG A 341 6.15 6.43 15.96
N CYS A 342 5.95 6.16 14.66
CA CYS A 342 7.01 5.77 13.76
C CYS A 342 6.86 6.45 12.40
N GLN A 343 8.00 6.84 11.83
CA GLN A 343 8.07 7.29 10.44
C GLN A 343 8.61 6.18 9.54
N ILE A 344 7.97 6.00 8.39
CA ILE A 344 8.44 5.08 7.36
C ILE A 344 9.01 5.90 6.22
N HIS A 345 10.30 5.73 6.01
CA HIS A 345 11.09 6.44 5.02
C HIS A 345 11.41 5.47 3.90
N ARG A 346 10.97 5.77 2.68
CA ARG A 346 11.36 5.05 1.48
C ARG A 346 12.16 5.95 0.56
N LYS A 347 13.29 5.42 0.10
CA LYS A 347 14.09 5.97 -1.00
C LYS A 347 14.51 4.82 -1.91
N GLU A 348 13.87 4.73 -3.07
CA GLU A 348 13.97 3.58 -3.97
C GLU A 348 13.68 2.28 -3.21
N GLU A 349 14.65 1.37 -3.16
CA GLU A 349 14.56 0.08 -2.48
C GLU A 349 14.94 0.14 -0.99
N LYS A 350 15.42 1.30 -0.51
CA LYS A 350 15.79 1.45 0.89
C LYS A 350 14.59 1.92 1.70
N ILE A 351 14.16 1.07 2.64
CA ILE A 351 13.15 1.40 3.64
C ILE A 351 13.79 1.44 5.02
N GLU A 352 13.55 2.53 5.75
CA GLU A 352 13.84 2.66 7.17
C GLU A 352 12.54 2.95 7.93
N ILE A 353 12.45 2.43 9.16
CA ILE A 353 11.34 2.69 10.07
C ILE A 353 11.95 3.29 11.33
N PHE A 354 11.72 4.58 11.56
CA PHE A 354 12.28 5.32 12.69
C PHE A 354 11.23 5.54 13.77
N THR A 355 11.57 5.31 15.04
CA THR A 355 10.75 5.75 16.18
C THR A 355 10.80 7.27 16.34
N ASP A 356 9.98 7.82 17.24
CA ASP A 356 9.99 9.26 17.59
C ASP A 356 11.34 9.78 18.11
N ASN A 357 12.19 8.90 18.64
CA ASN A 357 13.55 9.20 19.09
C ASN A 357 14.62 8.98 18.00
N GLY A 358 14.21 8.62 16.78
CA GLY A 358 15.12 8.40 15.64
C GLY A 358 15.77 7.02 15.59
N GLU A 359 15.34 6.05 16.40
CA GLU A 359 15.88 4.69 16.40
C GLU A 359 15.29 3.87 15.25
N SER A 360 16.12 3.16 14.49
CA SER A 360 15.64 2.27 13.41
C SER A 360 15.16 0.93 13.97
N ILE A 361 13.91 0.57 13.66
CA ILE A 361 13.26 -0.67 14.10
C ILE A 361 12.92 -1.59 12.91
N LYS A 362 13.49 -1.34 11.73
CA LYS A 362 13.15 -2.03 10.48
C LYS A 362 13.21 -3.56 10.57
N ASN A 363 14.17 -4.11 11.31
CA ASN A 363 14.41 -5.56 11.43
C ASN A 363 13.23 -6.31 12.09
N LYS A 364 12.30 -5.60 12.73
CA LYS A 364 11.14 -6.17 13.42
C LYS A 364 9.89 -6.25 12.54
N PHE A 365 9.87 -5.58 11.39
CA PHE A 365 8.66 -5.39 10.59
C PHE A 365 8.88 -5.77 9.11
N ALA A 366 9.35 -6.99 8.87
CA ALA A 366 9.64 -7.49 7.53
C ALA A 366 8.42 -7.46 6.59
N ASP A 367 7.23 -7.81 7.09
CA ASP A 367 6.00 -7.80 6.29
C ASP A 367 5.59 -6.38 5.86
N LEU A 368 5.79 -5.40 6.74
CA LEU A 368 5.52 -3.99 6.46
C LEU A 368 6.49 -3.45 5.41
N ILE A 369 7.77 -3.81 5.50
CA ILE A 369 8.79 -3.48 4.50
C ILE A 369 8.41 -4.08 3.14
N LYS A 370 8.06 -5.38 3.10
CA LYS A 370 7.68 -6.07 1.86
C LYS A 370 6.51 -5.38 1.17
N HIS A 371 5.48 -4.99 1.92
CA HIS A 371 4.35 -4.26 1.37
C HIS A 371 4.74 -2.92 0.76
N PHE A 372 5.54 -2.12 1.47
CA PHE A 372 5.95 -0.82 0.96
C PHE A 372 6.91 -0.93 -0.21
N LEU A 373 7.73 -1.98 -0.31
CA LEU A 373 8.55 -2.25 -1.50
C LEU A 373 7.69 -2.51 -2.75
N GLN A 374 6.53 -3.13 -2.59
CA GLN A 374 5.56 -3.39 -3.67
C GLN A 374 4.76 -2.14 -4.09
N SER A 375 4.85 -1.02 -3.37
CA SER A 375 4.19 0.23 -3.74
C SER A 375 4.82 0.85 -4.99
N GLN A 376 3.99 1.44 -5.86
CA GLN A 376 4.47 2.21 -7.04
C GLN A 376 5.23 3.49 -6.63
N ASN A 377 4.98 4.00 -5.42
CA ASN A 377 5.65 5.19 -4.90
C ASN A 377 7.04 4.84 -4.37
N ARG A 378 8.08 5.21 -5.12
CA ARG A 378 9.47 4.83 -4.83
C ARG A 378 10.18 5.78 -3.88
N SER A 379 9.61 6.94 -3.55
CA SER A 379 10.16 7.74 -2.46
C SER A 379 9.08 8.43 -1.66
N PHE A 380 9.06 8.23 -0.34
CA PHE A 380 8.09 8.86 0.53
C PHE A 380 8.55 8.91 1.98
N ILE A 381 7.93 9.78 2.76
CA ILE A 381 8.00 9.78 4.22
C ILE A 381 6.57 9.76 4.74
N LEU A 382 6.20 8.67 5.41
CA LEU A 382 4.92 8.51 6.09
C LEU A 382 5.11 8.69 7.59
N ASP A 383 4.16 9.34 8.25
CA ASP A 383 4.13 9.52 9.70
C ASP A 383 2.86 8.87 10.27
N GLY A 384 3.03 8.05 11.29
CA GLY A 384 2.00 7.15 11.75
C GLY A 384 2.29 6.52 13.11
N GLU A 385 1.33 5.75 13.59
CA GLU A 385 1.39 5.05 14.86
C GLU A 385 1.44 3.53 14.65
N LEU A 386 2.45 2.85 15.19
CA LEU A 386 2.44 1.40 15.30
C LEU A 386 1.60 0.99 16.50
N VAL A 387 0.52 0.26 16.25
CA VAL A 387 -0.38 -0.29 17.26
C VAL A 387 -0.42 -1.81 17.16
N ARG A 388 -0.55 -2.48 18.30
CA ARG A 388 -0.58 -3.95 18.38
C ARG A 388 -1.96 -4.44 18.76
N TYR A 389 -2.34 -5.59 18.21
CA TYR A 389 -3.64 -6.24 18.44
C TYR A 389 -3.45 -7.70 18.82
N ARG A 390 -4.26 -8.20 19.75
CA ARG A 390 -4.51 -9.64 19.97
C ARG A 390 -5.93 -9.92 19.49
N GLY A 391 -6.09 -10.66 18.40
CA GLY A 391 -7.37 -10.74 17.70
C GLY A 391 -7.87 -9.35 17.28
N LYS A 392 -9.04 -8.91 17.75
CA LYS A 392 -9.57 -7.55 17.48
C LYS A 392 -9.26 -6.54 18.59
N THR A 393 -8.66 -6.97 19.70
CA THR A 393 -8.40 -6.12 20.88
C THR A 393 -7.06 -5.40 20.74
N ARG A 394 -7.08 -4.06 20.79
CA ARG A 394 -5.84 -3.25 20.79
C ARG A 394 -5.13 -3.42 22.15
N LEU A 395 -3.82 -3.60 22.12
CA LEU A 395 -2.99 -3.73 23.33
C LEU A 395 -2.55 -2.35 23.83
N SER A 396 -2.06 -2.27 25.06
CA SER A 396 -1.63 -1.01 25.68
C SER A 396 -0.33 -0.48 25.07
N TYR A 397 -0.05 0.81 25.21
CA TYR A 397 1.26 1.39 24.88
C TYR A 397 2.43 0.56 25.42
N ARG A 398 2.33 0.09 26.68
CA ARG A 398 3.38 -0.69 27.33
C ARG A 398 3.66 -2.00 26.58
N ASP A 399 2.62 -2.70 26.11
CA ASP A 399 2.75 -3.94 25.34
C ASP A 399 3.41 -3.71 23.96
N VAL A 400 3.14 -2.55 23.35
CA VAL A 400 3.78 -2.14 22.09
C VAL A 400 5.24 -1.78 22.33
N PHE A 401 5.51 -0.95 23.34
CA PHE A 401 6.84 -0.49 23.70
C PHE A 401 7.77 -1.62 24.12
N GLU A 402 7.30 -2.54 24.98
CA GLU A 402 8.08 -3.70 25.42
C GLU A 402 8.46 -4.61 24.25
N PHE A 403 7.59 -4.76 23.24
CA PHE A 403 7.94 -5.49 22.01
C PHE A 403 9.01 -4.78 21.18
N VAL A 404 8.82 -3.47 20.98
CA VAL A 404 9.75 -2.63 20.22
C VAL A 404 11.13 -2.58 20.90
N GLN A 405 11.22 -2.76 22.21
CA GLN A 405 12.49 -2.77 22.96
C GLN A 405 13.08 -4.17 23.20
N LYS A 406 12.29 -5.15 23.65
CA LYS A 406 12.79 -6.39 24.30
C LYS A 406 12.71 -7.68 23.45
N ASN A 407 12.23 -7.63 22.21
CA ASN A 407 12.08 -8.80 21.31
C ASN A 407 11.21 -9.94 21.90
N ASP A 408 10.18 -9.59 22.66
CA ASP A 408 9.35 -10.60 23.33
C ASP A 408 8.26 -11.18 22.41
N PHE A 409 8.18 -12.50 22.34
CA PHE A 409 7.26 -13.24 21.46
C PHE A 409 5.96 -13.55 22.19
N LEU A 410 4.99 -12.62 22.13
CA LEU A 410 3.60 -13.02 22.34
C LEU A 410 3.12 -13.72 21.05
N PHE A 411 2.99 -15.04 21.11
CA PHE A 411 2.69 -15.95 19.99
C PHE A 411 1.34 -15.72 19.29
N ASP A 412 0.52 -14.74 19.72
CA ASP A 412 -0.80 -14.45 19.15
C ASP A 412 -1.09 -12.95 19.15
N SER A 413 -0.34 -12.18 18.34
CA SER A 413 -0.60 -10.75 18.16
C SER A 413 -0.08 -10.25 16.81
N HIS A 414 -0.71 -9.22 16.25
CA HIS A 414 -0.30 -8.60 14.99
C HIS A 414 -0.24 -7.08 15.10
N PHE A 415 0.52 -6.44 14.22
CA PHE A 415 0.67 -4.99 14.17
C PHE A 415 -0.20 -4.37 13.08
N LYS A 416 -0.60 -3.11 13.31
CA LYS A 416 -1.13 -2.23 12.28
C LYS A 416 -0.42 -0.90 12.36
N TYR A 417 0.06 -0.42 11.22
CA TYR A 417 0.57 0.92 11.05
C TYR A 417 -0.59 1.86 10.68
N LYS A 418 -0.93 2.76 11.61
CA LYS A 418 -1.97 3.77 11.45
C LYS A 418 -1.33 5.06 10.95
N VAL A 419 -1.29 5.26 9.64
CA VAL A 419 -0.66 6.44 9.01
C VAL A 419 -1.61 7.64 9.07
N PHE A 420 -1.14 8.76 9.62
CA PHE A 420 -1.95 9.97 9.78
C PHE A 420 -1.45 11.16 8.95
N ASP A 421 -0.22 11.14 8.43
CA ASP A 421 0.33 12.19 7.57
C ASP A 421 1.35 11.65 6.54
N ILE A 422 1.58 12.43 5.48
CA ILE A 422 2.58 12.20 4.45
C ILE A 422 3.43 13.46 4.27
N LEU A 423 4.74 13.33 4.50
CA LEU A 423 5.66 14.47 4.58
C LEU A 423 6.43 14.68 3.28
N PHE A 424 6.62 13.61 2.52
CA PHE A 424 7.37 13.60 1.29
C PHE A 424 6.77 12.55 0.35
N LEU A 425 6.69 12.87 -0.94
CA LEU A 425 6.28 11.92 -1.97
C LEU A 425 6.98 12.22 -3.31
N ASN A 426 7.65 11.22 -3.86
CA ASN A 426 8.29 11.19 -5.18
C ASN A 426 9.07 12.48 -5.52
N GLY A 427 9.96 12.90 -4.61
CA GLY A 427 10.80 14.08 -4.83
C GLY A 427 10.20 15.40 -4.34
N ARG A 428 8.94 15.40 -3.91
CA ARG A 428 8.23 16.59 -3.44
C ARG A 428 8.15 16.62 -1.91
N ASP A 429 8.68 17.69 -1.33
CA ASP A 429 8.43 18.05 0.06
C ASP A 429 6.97 18.55 0.20
N LEU A 430 6.21 17.87 1.06
CA LEU A 430 4.82 18.18 1.34
C LEU A 430 4.66 18.93 2.68
N THR A 431 5.72 19.12 3.46
CA THR A 431 5.64 19.71 4.81
C THR A 431 5.07 21.13 4.82
N LYS A 432 5.17 21.87 3.71
CA LYS A 432 4.67 23.24 3.59
C LYS A 432 3.26 23.37 3.00
N ILE A 433 2.68 22.30 2.47
CA ILE A 433 1.32 22.35 1.90
C ILE A 433 0.26 22.08 2.99
N PRO A 434 -0.98 22.58 2.83
CA PRO A 434 -2.08 22.38 3.79
C PRO A 434 -2.30 20.92 4.18
N LEU A 435 -2.57 20.66 5.47
CA LEU A 435 -2.87 19.32 6.01
C LEU A 435 -3.95 18.59 5.20
N ALA A 436 -5.04 19.27 4.82
CA ALA A 436 -6.09 18.67 4.01
C ALA A 436 -5.58 18.13 2.66
N GLN A 437 -4.64 18.84 2.02
CA GLN A 437 -4.04 18.38 0.77
C GLN A 437 -3.12 17.19 1.00
N ARG A 438 -2.33 17.18 2.09
CA ARG A 438 -1.49 16.03 2.44
C ARG A 438 -2.33 14.77 2.67
N LYS A 439 -3.46 14.89 3.38
CA LYS A 439 -4.38 13.78 3.60
C LYS A 439 -4.96 13.21 2.31
N LYS A 440 -5.39 14.09 1.39
CA LYS A 440 -5.85 13.66 0.08
C LYS A 440 -4.76 12.92 -0.71
N ILE A 441 -3.53 13.47 -0.72
CA ILE A 441 -2.38 12.81 -1.36
C ILE A 441 -2.12 11.44 -0.74
N LEU A 442 -2.19 11.30 0.59
CA LEU A 442 -2.02 10.03 1.29
C LEU A 442 -3.06 8.99 0.85
N GLU A 443 -4.34 9.37 0.80
CA GLU A 443 -5.44 8.50 0.36
C GLU A 443 -5.31 8.08 -1.11
N ASP A 444 -4.94 9.01 -2.00
CA ASP A 444 -4.78 8.75 -3.43
C ASP A 444 -3.52 7.90 -3.74
N SER A 445 -2.52 7.93 -2.86
CA SER A 445 -1.19 7.34 -3.10
C SER A 445 -1.03 5.92 -2.55
N PHE A 446 -1.84 5.49 -1.59
CA PHE A 446 -1.65 4.20 -0.92
C PHE A 446 -2.96 3.44 -0.68
N SER A 447 -2.98 2.16 -1.07
CA SER A 447 -4.08 1.25 -0.78
C SER A 447 -3.94 0.63 0.62
N GLU A 448 -5.02 0.58 1.39
CA GLU A 448 -5.04 -0.03 2.72
C GLU A 448 -5.03 -1.57 2.67
N ASN A 449 -4.53 -2.21 3.73
CA ASN A 449 -4.56 -3.66 3.92
C ASN A 449 -4.60 -4.05 5.42
N GLU A 450 -4.28 -5.31 5.74
CA GLU A 450 -4.38 -5.85 7.10
C GLU A 450 -3.42 -5.20 8.12
N PHE A 451 -2.28 -4.65 7.67
CA PHE A 451 -1.23 -4.10 8.52
C PHE A 451 -0.88 -2.63 8.20
N PHE A 452 -1.43 -2.02 7.14
CA PHE A 452 -1.31 -0.61 6.77
C PHE A 452 -2.70 0.04 6.62
N ASN A 453 -3.00 1.08 7.40
CA ASN A 453 -4.28 1.79 7.32
C ASN A 453 -4.12 3.31 7.47
N ALA A 454 -4.78 4.08 6.62
CA ALA A 454 -4.92 5.51 6.80
C ALA A 454 -5.84 5.83 7.99
N VAL A 455 -5.46 6.83 8.79
CA VAL A 455 -6.28 7.31 9.89
C VAL A 455 -7.48 8.08 9.34
N ARG A 456 -8.67 7.56 9.61
CA ARG A 456 -9.93 8.25 9.29
C ARG A 456 -10.04 9.53 10.11
N PHE A 457 -10.59 10.58 9.51
CA PHE A 457 -10.70 11.90 10.11
C PHE A 457 -12.01 12.58 9.69
N GLU A 458 -12.45 13.56 10.47
CA GLU A 458 -13.57 14.43 10.09
C GLU A 458 -13.10 15.88 9.95
N LYS A 459 -13.54 16.55 8.89
CA LYS A 459 -13.30 17.98 8.67
C LYS A 459 -14.50 18.76 9.23
N VAL A 460 -14.24 19.73 10.10
CA VAL A 460 -15.27 20.46 10.84
C VAL A 460 -14.90 21.94 10.99
N SER A 461 -15.89 22.82 11.01
CA SER A 461 -15.69 24.23 11.36
C SER A 461 -15.45 24.42 12.87
N GLY A 462 -14.68 25.43 13.25
CA GLY A 462 -14.28 25.65 14.65
C GLY A 462 -15.45 25.75 15.64
N ASP A 463 -16.59 26.30 15.22
CA ASP A 463 -17.83 26.43 16.00
C ASP A 463 -18.53 25.10 16.32
N LYS A 464 -18.19 24.01 15.60
CA LYS A 464 -18.81 22.68 15.76
C LYS A 464 -17.84 21.60 16.22
N ILE A 465 -16.65 22.00 16.64
CA ILE A 465 -15.57 21.06 16.91
C ILE A 465 -15.85 20.17 18.14
N THR A 466 -16.58 20.69 19.13
CA THR A 466 -17.02 19.96 20.32
C THR A 466 -17.86 18.74 19.95
N ASP A 467 -18.75 18.89 18.97
CA ASP A 467 -19.69 17.84 18.53
C ASP A 467 -18.96 16.68 17.86
N VAL A 468 -17.84 16.97 17.20
CA VAL A 468 -17.08 15.99 16.42
C VAL A 468 -15.98 15.33 17.25
N VAL A 469 -15.35 16.06 18.17
CA VAL A 469 -14.24 15.54 18.99
C VAL A 469 -14.65 14.33 19.82
N GLU A 470 -15.82 14.37 20.46
CA GLU A 470 -16.29 13.23 21.23
C GLU A 470 -16.58 12.00 20.36
N LYS A 471 -17.17 12.21 19.18
CA LYS A 471 -17.53 11.16 18.22
C LYS A 471 -16.30 10.45 17.64
N VAL A 472 -15.25 11.21 17.33
CA VAL A 472 -14.02 10.69 16.69
C VAL A 472 -13.02 10.13 17.73
N SER A 473 -13.14 10.54 18.99
CA SER A 473 -12.19 10.15 20.05
C SER A 473 -12.07 8.63 20.28
N THR A 474 -10.85 8.17 20.55
CA THR A 474 -10.61 6.83 21.12
C THR A 474 -10.58 6.90 22.66
N SER A 475 -10.21 5.80 23.32
CA SER A 475 -9.91 5.81 24.76
C SER A 475 -8.82 6.83 25.13
N GLU A 476 -7.90 7.13 24.21
CA GLU A 476 -6.82 8.12 24.41
C GLU A 476 -7.27 9.56 24.15
N GLY A 477 -8.43 9.74 23.51
CA GLY A 477 -8.91 11.04 23.05
C GLY A 477 -8.73 11.24 21.53
N ALA A 478 -8.51 12.49 21.14
CA ALA A 478 -8.49 12.94 19.74
C ALA A 478 -7.34 13.95 19.50
N LEU A 479 -6.89 14.01 18.26
CA LEU A 479 -6.03 15.07 17.76
C LEU A 479 -6.88 16.04 16.95
N ILE A 480 -6.71 17.33 17.21
CA ILE A 480 -7.39 18.41 16.51
C ILE A 480 -6.32 19.23 15.82
N LYS A 481 -6.41 19.42 14.50
CA LYS A 481 -5.38 20.09 13.71
C LYS A 481 -6.05 21.07 12.76
N GLU A 482 -5.55 22.29 12.64
CA GLU A 482 -6.06 23.22 11.63
C GLU A 482 -5.87 22.66 10.21
N SER A 483 -6.91 22.69 9.38
CA SER A 483 -6.92 22.09 8.04
C SER A 483 -5.89 22.70 7.07
N ASN A 484 -5.56 23.98 7.26
CA ASN A 484 -4.65 24.72 6.39
C ASN A 484 -3.21 24.77 6.91
N SER A 485 -2.93 24.14 8.06
CA SER A 485 -1.60 24.14 8.67
C SER A 485 -0.56 23.35 7.85
N GLY A 486 0.66 23.90 7.76
CA GLY A 486 1.85 23.15 7.38
C GLY A 486 2.20 22.11 8.46
N TYR A 487 3.05 21.14 8.12
CA TYR A 487 3.44 20.07 9.04
C TYR A 487 4.26 20.57 10.24
N PHE A 488 5.01 21.66 10.09
CA PHE A 488 5.76 22.28 11.20
C PHE A 488 4.98 23.43 11.88
N ASP A 489 3.82 23.80 11.36
CA ASP A 489 2.98 24.86 11.90
C ASP A 489 2.04 24.30 12.99
N SER A 490 2.64 23.83 14.09
CA SER A 490 1.92 23.10 15.14
C SER A 490 1.12 23.97 16.10
N LYS A 491 1.16 25.30 15.92
CA LYS A 491 0.54 26.30 16.81
C LYS A 491 -0.92 25.99 17.12
N ASP A 492 -1.63 25.47 16.11
CA ASP A 492 -3.05 25.14 16.17
C ASP A 492 -3.31 23.62 16.07
N TRP A 493 -2.37 22.83 16.58
CA TRP A 493 -2.55 21.40 16.81
C TRP A 493 -2.75 21.16 18.30
N TYR A 494 -3.86 20.49 18.62
CA TYR A 494 -4.30 20.22 19.97
C TYR A 494 -4.37 18.71 20.19
N LYS A 495 -3.86 18.29 21.34
CA LYS A 495 -4.06 16.95 21.85
C LYS A 495 -5.17 17.01 22.89
N TRP A 496 -6.36 16.55 22.52
CA TRP A 496 -7.45 16.36 23.47
C TRP A 496 -7.35 14.96 24.05
N LYS A 497 -7.09 14.86 25.35
CA LYS A 497 -7.07 13.58 26.06
C LYS A 497 -8.39 13.37 26.75
N ARG A 498 -8.92 12.16 26.63
CA ARG A 498 -10.10 11.74 27.38
C ARG A 498 -9.66 11.31 28.78
N GLY A 499 -9.69 12.22 29.73
CA GLY A 499 -9.36 11.90 31.12
C GLY A 499 -10.55 11.30 31.86
N LEU A 500 -10.29 10.28 32.67
CA LEU A 500 -11.20 9.91 33.74
C LEU A 500 -10.93 10.85 34.92
N GLN A 501 -11.99 11.36 35.55
CA GLN A 501 -11.85 12.14 36.77
C GLN A 501 -12.29 11.27 37.94
N LEU A 502 -11.46 11.26 38.98
CA LEU A 502 -11.75 10.67 40.27
C LEU A 502 -11.64 11.75 41.34
N ASP A 503 -12.64 11.82 42.21
CA ASP A 503 -12.51 12.56 43.45
C ASP A 503 -11.87 11.66 44.49
N VAL A 504 -10.71 12.04 45.01
CA VAL A 504 -9.86 11.18 45.84
C VAL A 504 -9.49 11.85 47.15
N LEU A 505 -9.35 11.04 48.19
CA LEU A 505 -8.93 11.45 49.52
C LEU A 505 -7.41 11.57 49.56
N VAL A 506 -6.89 12.70 50.03
CA VAL A 506 -5.47 12.86 50.35
C VAL A 506 -5.17 12.11 51.63
N THR A 507 -4.33 11.08 51.57
CA THR A 507 -3.87 10.34 52.75
C THR A 507 -2.52 10.86 53.25
N ARG A 508 -1.69 11.39 52.35
CA ARG A 508 -0.40 11.99 52.71
C ARG A 508 -0.02 13.11 51.74
N ALA A 509 0.47 14.22 52.28
CA ALA A 509 1.09 15.30 51.51
C ALA A 509 2.61 15.21 51.56
N MET A 510 3.27 15.35 50.41
CA MET A 510 4.72 15.36 50.27
C MET A 510 5.14 16.67 49.60
N ARG A 511 5.95 17.48 50.28
CA ARG A 511 6.43 18.76 49.76
C ARG A 511 7.80 18.58 49.10
N ASN A 512 7.93 19.06 47.87
CA ASN A 512 9.18 19.00 47.11
C ASN A 512 10.07 20.22 47.35
N LYS A 513 11.35 20.09 46.99
CA LYS A 513 12.37 21.16 47.12
C LYS A 513 12.00 22.46 46.36
N GLY A 514 11.14 22.39 45.34
CA GLY A 514 10.67 23.54 44.55
C GLY A 514 9.37 24.18 45.04
N GLY A 515 8.84 23.81 46.22
CA GLY A 515 7.58 24.34 46.75
C GLY A 515 6.30 23.70 46.21
N THR A 516 6.42 22.76 45.27
CA THR A 516 5.31 21.92 44.77
C THR A 516 5.00 20.77 45.72
N PHE A 517 3.83 20.14 45.54
CA PHE A 517 3.35 19.04 46.36
C PHE A 517 3.01 17.80 45.53
N ASN A 518 3.27 16.60 46.06
CA ASN A 518 2.72 15.33 45.59
C ASN A 518 1.84 14.74 46.69
N TYR A 519 0.72 14.14 46.31
CA TYR A 519 -0.24 13.59 47.27
C TYR A 519 -0.38 12.09 47.09
N LEU A 520 -0.26 11.33 48.18
CA LEU A 520 -0.74 9.95 48.20
C LEU A 520 -2.26 9.99 48.34
N CYS A 521 -2.96 9.31 47.45
CA CYS A 521 -4.41 9.41 47.34
C CYS A 521 -5.11 8.05 47.40
N ALA A 522 -6.36 8.09 47.85
CA ALA A 522 -7.20 6.93 48.03
C ALA A 522 -8.66 7.18 47.59
N VAL A 523 -9.38 6.10 47.31
CA VAL A 523 -10.84 6.10 47.09
C VAL A 523 -11.54 5.19 48.10
N GLY A 524 -12.87 5.21 48.13
CA GLY A 524 -13.67 4.46 49.09
C GLY A 524 -14.13 5.33 50.25
N SER A 525 -13.62 5.08 51.45
CA SER A 525 -13.96 5.87 52.64
C SER A 525 -12.73 6.10 53.51
N GLU A 526 -12.74 7.12 54.37
CA GLU A 526 -11.66 7.34 55.33
C GLU A 526 -11.39 6.13 56.24
N LYS A 527 -12.43 5.35 56.57
CA LYS A 527 -12.33 4.16 57.43
C LYS A 527 -11.77 2.94 56.69
N LYS A 528 -11.90 2.90 55.37
CA LYS A 528 -11.41 1.81 54.52
C LYS A 528 -10.87 2.39 53.20
N PRO A 529 -9.74 3.10 53.25
CA PRO A 529 -9.17 3.75 52.08
C PRO A 529 -8.51 2.70 51.18
N LEU A 530 -8.86 2.71 49.89
CA LEU A 530 -8.14 1.97 48.87
C LEU A 530 -7.13 2.92 48.22
N ILE A 531 -5.85 2.70 48.49
CA ILE A 531 -4.76 3.53 47.95
C ILE A 531 -4.64 3.30 46.45
N LEU A 532 -4.66 4.39 45.67
CA LEU A 532 -4.45 4.36 44.21
C LEU A 532 -3.00 4.66 43.82
N GLY A 533 -2.31 5.44 44.65
CA GLY A 533 -0.93 5.86 44.42
C GLY A 533 -0.73 7.35 44.62
N SER A 534 0.44 7.86 44.21
CA SER A 534 0.79 9.27 44.36
C SER A 534 0.43 10.08 43.11
N THR A 535 -0.03 11.32 43.29
CA THR A 535 -0.23 12.28 42.20
C THR A 535 1.10 12.78 41.65
N TYR A 536 1.07 13.39 40.47
CA TYR A 536 2.14 14.27 40.00
C TYR A 536 2.25 15.54 40.84
N SER A 537 3.37 16.23 40.69
CA SER A 537 3.65 17.47 41.40
C SER A 537 2.66 18.56 40.98
N THR A 538 2.11 19.28 41.97
CA THR A 538 1.15 20.37 41.76
C THR A 538 1.44 21.55 42.68
N ASN A 539 0.94 22.73 42.30
CA ASN A 539 0.92 23.92 43.15
C ASN A 539 -0.35 24.01 44.02
N ILE A 540 -1.33 23.14 43.78
CA ILE A 540 -2.58 23.12 44.56
C ILE A 540 -2.28 22.55 45.93
N GLN A 541 -2.51 23.35 46.97
CA GLN A 541 -2.26 22.96 48.34
C GLN A 541 -3.48 22.24 48.94
N ALA A 542 -3.25 21.02 49.40
CA ALA A 542 -4.17 20.20 50.17
C ALA A 542 -3.46 19.55 51.37
N ASN A 543 -4.25 19.22 52.38
CA ASN A 543 -3.85 18.52 53.60
C ASN A 543 -4.43 17.10 53.59
N PRO A 544 -3.84 16.16 54.37
CA PRO A 544 -4.49 14.88 54.62
C PRO A 544 -5.94 15.07 55.11
N GLY A 545 -6.89 14.32 54.53
CA GLY A 545 -8.33 14.49 54.77
C GLY A 545 -9.04 15.32 53.70
N ASP A 546 -8.32 16.16 52.94
CA ASP A 546 -8.92 16.90 51.84
C ASP A 546 -9.25 15.99 50.65
N ILE A 547 -10.25 16.39 49.87
CA ILE A 547 -10.59 15.74 48.61
C ILE A 547 -10.05 16.55 47.45
N LEU A 548 -9.33 15.86 46.57
CA LEU A 548 -8.82 16.40 45.32
C LEU A 548 -9.59 15.79 44.16
N ARG A 549 -9.93 16.59 43.15
CA ARG A 549 -10.28 16.04 41.85
C ARG A 549 -9.01 15.74 41.10
N VAL A 550 -8.82 14.49 40.75
CA VAL A 550 -7.65 14.01 40.03
C VAL A 550 -8.10 13.45 38.70
N GLN A 551 -7.53 14.00 37.63
CA GLN A 551 -7.65 13.43 36.29
C GLN A 551 -6.59 12.36 36.11
N ILE A 552 -6.99 11.22 35.57
CA ILE A 552 -6.11 10.11 35.23
C ILE A 552 -6.34 9.71 33.77
N ASP A 553 -5.31 9.15 33.14
CA ASP A 553 -5.38 8.67 31.77
C ASP A 553 -6.15 7.32 31.72
N TYR A 554 -5.78 6.36 32.56
CA TYR A 554 -6.50 5.09 32.72
C TYR A 554 -6.21 4.42 34.09
N LEU A 555 -7.00 3.39 34.42
CA LEU A 555 -6.88 2.54 35.60
C LEU A 555 -6.48 1.12 35.21
N ASP A 556 -5.57 0.53 35.96
CA ASP A 556 -5.27 -0.90 35.88
C ASP A 556 -5.67 -1.61 37.18
N LYS A 557 -6.06 -2.87 37.02
CA LYS A 557 -6.33 -3.78 38.13
C LYS A 557 -5.11 -4.66 38.34
N GLU A 558 -4.54 -4.59 39.52
CA GLU A 558 -3.45 -5.46 39.97
C GLU A 558 -4.01 -6.57 40.88
N ASN A 559 -3.22 -7.61 41.16
CA ASN A 559 -3.67 -8.81 41.89
C ASN A 559 -4.38 -8.46 43.22
N ASP A 560 -3.95 -7.42 43.92
CA ASP A 560 -4.48 -7.00 45.23
C ASP A 560 -4.93 -5.52 45.28
N GLY A 561 -5.12 -4.84 44.14
CA GLY A 561 -5.44 -3.41 44.17
C GLY A 561 -5.67 -2.75 42.80
N PHE A 562 -5.57 -1.42 42.80
CA PHE A 562 -5.71 -0.60 41.60
C PHE A 562 -4.53 0.36 41.52
N SER A 563 -4.03 0.57 40.31
CA SER A 563 -3.07 1.61 40.02
C SER A 563 -3.63 2.54 38.97
N TRP A 564 -3.33 3.83 39.13
CA TRP A 564 -3.76 4.89 38.23
C TRP A 564 -2.59 5.51 37.48
N HIS A 565 -2.80 5.89 36.23
CA HIS A 565 -1.76 6.42 35.35
C HIS A 565 -1.96 7.90 35.08
N ALA A 566 -0.85 8.64 35.07
CA ALA A 566 -0.78 10.09 34.93
C ALA A 566 -1.72 10.91 35.86
N PRO A 567 -1.72 10.67 37.19
CA PRO A 567 -2.64 11.32 38.12
C PRO A 567 -2.33 12.80 38.34
N LYS A 568 -3.10 13.66 37.66
CA LYS A 568 -2.99 15.12 37.73
C LYS A 568 -4.09 15.72 38.60
N VAL A 569 -3.70 16.49 39.61
CA VAL A 569 -4.62 17.27 40.43
C VAL A 569 -5.20 18.42 39.59
N LEU A 570 -6.53 18.48 39.49
CA LEU A 570 -7.27 19.55 38.80
C LEU A 570 -7.64 20.66 39.78
N ASP A 571 -8.35 20.31 40.85
CA ASP A 571 -8.78 21.24 41.87
C ASP A 571 -8.93 20.55 43.23
N LYS A 572 -9.08 21.37 44.28
CA LYS A 572 -9.47 20.92 45.61
C LYS A 572 -11.00 21.00 45.72
N ARG A 573 -11.63 19.86 46.01
CA ARG A 573 -13.08 19.70 46.07
C ARG A 573 -13.60 19.99 47.47
N VAL A 574 -13.63 21.27 47.82
CA VAL A 574 -14.16 21.77 49.10
C VAL A 574 -15.65 21.45 49.31
N ASP A 575 -16.37 21.19 48.22
CA ASP A 575 -17.79 20.83 48.21
C ASP A 575 -18.05 19.35 48.55
N LYS A 576 -17.02 18.49 48.47
CA LYS A 576 -17.15 17.06 48.80
C LYS A 576 -16.60 16.74 50.18
N LYS A 577 -17.25 15.78 50.83
CA LYS A 577 -16.83 15.22 52.14
C LYS A 577 -16.32 13.79 52.06
N GLU A 578 -16.64 13.07 50.99
CA GLU A 578 -16.18 11.69 50.76
C GLU A 578 -15.60 11.54 49.34
N PRO A 579 -14.52 10.76 49.17
CA PRO A 579 -13.99 10.45 47.85
C PRO A 579 -14.95 9.55 47.07
N ASP A 580 -14.67 9.34 45.78
CA ASP A 580 -15.45 8.41 44.98
C ASP A 580 -15.37 6.98 45.55
N PRO A 581 -16.46 6.20 45.49
CA PRO A 581 -16.47 4.84 46.00
C PRO A 581 -15.69 3.89 45.09
N VAL A 582 -15.16 2.80 45.64
CA VAL A 582 -14.40 1.77 44.89
C VAL A 582 -15.19 1.19 43.70
N SER A 583 -16.52 1.19 43.76
CA SER A 583 -17.40 0.76 42.66
C SER A 583 -17.22 1.57 41.38
N ILE A 584 -16.81 2.84 41.47
CA ILE A 584 -16.50 3.68 40.31
C ILE A 584 -15.30 3.12 39.53
N LEU A 585 -14.27 2.62 40.22
CA LEU A 585 -13.11 2.02 39.57
C LEU A 585 -13.51 0.76 38.78
N HIS A 586 -14.33 -0.11 39.39
CA HIS A 586 -14.83 -1.31 38.73
C HIS A 586 -15.69 -0.98 37.49
N ARG A 587 -16.52 0.07 37.58
CA ARG A 587 -17.32 0.55 36.44
C ARG A 587 -16.43 1.10 35.32
N MET A 588 -15.41 1.89 35.67
CA MET A 588 -14.46 2.45 34.70
C MET A 588 -13.70 1.36 33.94
N ILE A 589 -13.24 0.30 34.62
CA ILE A 589 -12.60 -0.86 33.97
C ILE A 589 -13.59 -1.62 33.08
N ARG A 590 -14.79 -1.90 33.59
CA ARG A 590 -15.83 -2.61 32.82
C ARG A 590 -16.23 -1.83 31.56
N GLU A 591 -16.39 -0.52 31.65
CA GLU A 591 -16.70 0.33 30.48
C GLU A 591 -15.54 0.40 29.49
N ARG A 592 -14.29 0.36 29.95
CA ARG A 592 -13.11 0.24 29.09
C ARG A 592 -13.17 -1.08 28.30
N ASP A 593 -13.37 -2.20 28.99
CA ASP A 593 -13.39 -3.53 28.39
C ASP A 593 -14.56 -3.71 27.41
N LEU A 594 -15.75 -3.20 27.75
CA LEU A 594 -16.94 -3.20 26.87
C LEU A 594 -16.75 -2.34 25.60
N ARG A 595 -15.90 -1.30 25.63
CA ARG A 595 -15.58 -0.49 24.44
C ARG A 595 -14.58 -1.18 23.51
N PHE A 596 -13.70 -2.05 24.04
CA PHE A 596 -12.87 -2.94 23.23
C PHE A 596 -13.68 -4.03 22.52
N GLU A 597 -14.80 -4.45 23.13
CA GLU A 597 -15.70 -5.48 22.58
C GLU A 597 -16.77 -4.95 21.62
N ARG A 598 -16.91 -3.61 21.45
CA ARG A 598 -17.82 -3.02 20.44
C ARG A 598 -17.29 -3.25 19.02
N LYS A 599 -17.37 -4.51 18.58
CA LYS A 599 -17.39 -4.92 17.17
C LYS A 599 -18.49 -4.13 16.48
N LYS A 600 -18.16 -3.60 15.30
CA LYS A 600 -19.08 -3.18 14.26
C LYS A 600 -20.22 -4.20 14.20
N LYS A 601 -21.45 -3.79 14.51
CA LYS A 601 -22.60 -4.68 14.37
C LYS A 601 -22.75 -5.01 12.88
N GLU A 602 -22.76 -6.29 12.56
CA GLU A 602 -22.86 -6.76 11.17
C GLU A 602 -24.32 -6.69 10.75
N ARG A 603 -24.59 -6.42 9.47
CA ARG A 603 -25.95 -6.19 8.98
C ARG A 603 -26.56 -7.49 8.46
N PHE A 604 -27.85 -7.72 8.72
CA PHE A 604 -28.62 -8.79 8.10
C PHE A 604 -29.71 -8.22 7.21
N VAL A 605 -30.12 -9.00 6.21
CA VAL A 605 -31.28 -8.71 5.36
C VAL A 605 -32.11 -9.99 5.20
N LEU A 606 -33.41 -9.91 5.47
CA LEU A 606 -34.38 -10.94 5.14
C LEU A 606 -35.08 -10.55 3.84
N GLN A 607 -34.90 -11.37 2.80
CA GLN A 607 -35.54 -11.19 1.51
C GLN A 607 -36.64 -12.22 1.32
N GLU A 608 -37.75 -11.79 0.75
CA GLU A 608 -38.83 -12.63 0.28
C GLU A 608 -38.71 -12.82 -1.23
N HIS A 609 -38.66 -14.07 -1.67
CA HIS A 609 -38.63 -14.46 -3.06
C HIS A 609 -39.93 -15.18 -3.41
N PHE A 610 -40.70 -14.64 -4.34
CA PHE A 610 -41.94 -15.28 -4.80
C PHE A 610 -42.10 -15.25 -6.32
N TRP A 611 -42.67 -16.33 -6.84
CA TRP A 611 -43.11 -16.47 -8.23
C TRP A 611 -44.42 -17.24 -8.21
N GLU A 612 -45.48 -16.68 -8.80
CA GLU A 612 -46.83 -17.26 -8.76
C GLU A 612 -47.26 -17.67 -7.33
N GLU A 613 -47.56 -18.95 -7.11
CA GLU A 613 -47.96 -19.50 -5.80
C GLU A 613 -46.77 -19.94 -4.92
N SER A 614 -45.54 -19.90 -5.44
CA SER A 614 -44.35 -20.36 -4.73
C SER A 614 -43.63 -19.20 -4.03
N LYS A 615 -43.34 -19.35 -2.74
CA LYS A 615 -42.65 -18.34 -1.90
C LYS A 615 -41.61 -18.98 -0.99
N HIS A 616 -40.43 -18.38 -0.89
CA HIS A 616 -39.42 -18.69 0.12
C HIS A 616 -38.71 -17.42 0.61
N HIS A 617 -37.95 -17.52 1.70
CA HIS A 617 -37.18 -16.39 2.23
C HIS A 617 -35.69 -16.67 2.21
N HIS A 618 -34.88 -15.65 1.95
CA HIS A 618 -33.44 -15.68 2.08
C HIS A 618 -33.02 -14.79 3.26
N LEU A 619 -32.46 -15.38 4.31
CA LEU A 619 -31.83 -14.65 5.40
C LEU A 619 -30.34 -14.52 5.10
N ARG A 620 -29.90 -13.30 4.83
CA ARG A 620 -28.53 -12.98 4.39
C ARG A 620 -27.78 -12.24 5.49
N PHE A 621 -26.52 -12.61 5.66
CA PHE A 621 -25.62 -12.01 6.63
C PHE A 621 -24.44 -11.34 5.92
N GLU A 622 -24.22 -10.08 6.21
CA GLU A 622 -23.09 -9.32 5.66
C GLU A 622 -21.82 -9.58 6.48
N LYS A 623 -20.89 -10.36 5.93
CA LYS A 623 -19.60 -10.68 6.58
C LYS A 623 -18.43 -10.21 5.72
N LYS A 624 -17.95 -8.99 5.97
CA LYS A 624 -16.84 -8.33 5.23
C LYS A 624 -17.13 -8.17 3.72
N GLU A 625 -16.80 -9.18 2.90
CA GLU A 625 -16.88 -9.22 1.42
C GLU A 625 -17.66 -10.44 0.89
N ILE A 626 -18.24 -11.25 1.78
CA ILE A 626 -18.98 -12.48 1.43
C ILE A 626 -20.39 -12.38 2.02
N ALA A 627 -21.39 -12.80 1.24
CA ALA A 627 -22.75 -12.98 1.73
C ALA A 627 -22.97 -14.47 2.07
N ALA A 628 -23.09 -14.79 3.36
CA ALA A 628 -23.61 -16.09 3.76
C ALA A 628 -25.14 -16.01 3.78
N GLY A 629 -25.82 -16.96 3.12
CA GLY A 629 -27.27 -16.94 2.96
C GLY A 629 -27.92 -18.24 3.42
N LEU A 630 -29.03 -18.11 4.16
CA LEU A 630 -29.94 -19.20 4.49
C LEU A 630 -31.18 -19.13 3.61
N THR A 631 -31.41 -20.17 2.81
CA THR A 631 -32.68 -20.35 2.12
C THR A 631 -33.69 -21.03 3.06
N LEU A 632 -34.76 -20.31 3.41
CA LEU A 632 -35.84 -20.72 4.30
C LEU A 632 -37.10 -21.03 3.46
N PHE A 633 -37.29 -22.30 3.10
CA PHE A 633 -38.30 -22.73 2.11
C PHE A 633 -39.76 -22.56 2.54
N LYS A 634 -40.05 -22.52 3.85
CA LYS A 634 -41.42 -22.43 4.39
C LYS A 634 -41.48 -21.59 5.67
N LEU A 635 -40.75 -20.47 5.70
CA LEU A 635 -40.72 -19.62 6.89
C LEU A 635 -42.12 -19.06 7.20
N ASN A 636 -42.58 -19.26 8.42
CA ASN A 636 -43.73 -18.55 8.99
C ASN A 636 -43.28 -17.87 10.28
N LEU A 637 -43.27 -16.54 10.29
CA LEU A 637 -42.75 -15.73 11.40
C LEU A 637 -43.50 -15.99 12.71
N SER A 638 -44.83 -16.13 12.66
CA SER A 638 -45.63 -16.42 13.86
C SER A 638 -45.31 -17.79 14.49
N GLU A 639 -44.96 -18.77 13.66
CA GLU A 639 -44.53 -20.09 14.13
C GLU A 639 -43.07 -20.10 14.59
N LEU A 640 -42.22 -19.27 13.98
CA LEU A 640 -40.82 -19.06 14.39
C LEU A 640 -40.75 -18.45 15.80
N GLU A 641 -41.59 -17.45 16.08
CA GLU A 641 -41.74 -16.87 17.42
C GLU A 641 -42.21 -17.91 18.45
N ARG A 642 -43.04 -18.87 18.02
CA ARG A 642 -43.43 -20.03 18.86
C ARG A 642 -42.33 -21.09 18.94
N GLY A 643 -41.12 -20.85 18.43
CA GLY A 643 -39.97 -21.76 18.52
C GLY A 643 -40.03 -22.97 17.59
N LYS A 644 -40.86 -22.94 16.54
CA LYS A 644 -40.86 -23.99 15.50
C LYS A 644 -39.53 -23.98 14.76
N ARG A 645 -39.05 -25.16 14.38
CA ARG A 645 -37.79 -25.33 13.62
C ARG A 645 -38.09 -25.40 12.13
N PHE A 646 -37.35 -24.65 11.34
CA PHE A 646 -37.48 -24.60 9.89
C PHE A 646 -36.29 -25.26 9.23
N LEU A 647 -36.55 -26.05 8.19
CA LEU A 647 -35.51 -26.59 7.34
C LEU A 647 -34.93 -25.46 6.48
N CYS A 648 -33.61 -25.40 6.41
CA CYS A 648 -32.90 -24.44 5.59
C CYS A 648 -31.71 -25.07 4.87
N ASP A 649 -31.32 -24.43 3.77
CA ASP A 649 -30.08 -24.72 3.07
C ASP A 649 -29.12 -23.54 3.23
N TRP A 650 -27.87 -23.86 3.56
CA TRP A 650 -26.79 -22.89 3.67
C TRP A 650 -26.11 -22.74 2.31
N LYS A 651 -25.99 -21.51 1.82
CA LYS A 651 -25.21 -21.19 0.63
C LYS A 651 -24.14 -20.16 0.96
N ASP A 652 -22.90 -20.48 0.60
CA ASP A 652 -21.81 -19.51 0.57
C ASP A 652 -21.92 -18.76 -0.77
N GLU A 653 -22.48 -17.55 -0.77
CA GLU A 653 -22.63 -16.75 -1.99
C GLU A 653 -21.49 -15.71 -2.08
N GLN A 654 -20.78 -15.73 -3.21
CA GLN A 654 -19.54 -14.96 -3.41
C GLN A 654 -19.75 -13.48 -3.78
N ASP A 655 -20.96 -12.93 -3.69
CA ASP A 655 -21.24 -11.62 -4.29
C ASP A 655 -22.21 -10.76 -3.45
N LEU A 656 -21.68 -9.69 -2.84
CA LEU A 656 -22.43 -8.73 -2.00
C LEU A 656 -23.54 -7.99 -2.77
N LYS A 657 -23.48 -7.97 -4.10
CA LYS A 657 -24.46 -7.27 -4.97
C LYS A 657 -25.91 -7.74 -4.79
N TRP A 658 -26.12 -8.93 -4.22
CA TRP A 658 -27.45 -9.50 -3.99
C TRP A 658 -28.04 -9.23 -2.59
N VAL A 659 -27.27 -8.63 -1.67
CA VAL A 659 -27.71 -8.40 -0.28
C VAL A 659 -28.80 -7.33 -0.20
N ASP A 660 -28.65 -6.23 -0.93
CA ASP A 660 -29.64 -5.14 -1.01
C ASP A 660 -30.51 -5.21 -2.28
N PHE A 661 -30.51 -6.36 -2.97
CA PHE A 661 -31.20 -6.50 -4.25
C PHE A 661 -32.71 -6.66 -4.06
N GLU A 662 -33.47 -5.66 -4.48
CA GLU A 662 -34.93 -5.65 -4.49
C GLU A 662 -35.40 -5.23 -5.89
N ARG A 663 -35.82 -6.20 -6.71
CA ARG A 663 -36.36 -5.98 -8.06
C ARG A 663 -37.26 -7.14 -8.50
N GLU A 664 -38.06 -6.85 -9.52
CA GLU A 664 -38.69 -7.85 -10.36
C GLU A 664 -37.69 -8.33 -11.41
N ILE A 665 -37.58 -9.65 -11.59
CA ILE A 665 -36.74 -10.25 -12.61
C ILE A 665 -37.67 -10.91 -13.63
N ARG A 666 -37.63 -10.42 -14.87
CA ARG A 666 -38.42 -10.99 -15.96
C ARG A 666 -37.70 -12.24 -16.51
N PRO A 667 -38.45 -13.21 -17.07
CA PRO A 667 -37.88 -14.38 -17.74
C PRO A 667 -36.76 -14.06 -18.73
N GLU A 668 -36.90 -12.95 -19.45
CA GLU A 668 -36.01 -12.47 -20.51
C GLU A 668 -34.60 -12.10 -20.02
N ASP A 669 -34.47 -11.77 -18.72
CA ASP A 669 -33.21 -11.30 -18.12
C ASP A 669 -32.30 -12.45 -17.64
N TYR A 670 -32.79 -13.70 -17.65
CA TYR A 670 -32.02 -14.88 -17.25
C TYR A 670 -31.27 -15.50 -18.44
N LYS A 671 -29.97 -15.16 -18.59
CA LYS A 671 -29.08 -15.90 -19.50
C LYS A 671 -28.78 -17.30 -18.94
N GLY A 672 -29.53 -18.31 -19.39
CA GLY A 672 -29.17 -19.72 -19.23
C GLY A 672 -30.15 -20.62 -18.47
N ASN A 673 -31.44 -20.27 -18.33
CA ASN A 673 -32.40 -21.20 -17.74
C ASN A 673 -33.76 -21.14 -18.46
N SER A 674 -34.06 -22.14 -19.30
CA SER A 674 -35.21 -22.19 -20.21
C SER A 674 -36.53 -22.67 -19.57
N ASN A 675 -36.67 -22.59 -18.24
CA ASN A 675 -37.77 -23.22 -17.48
C ASN A 675 -38.51 -22.25 -16.52
N ARG A 676 -38.45 -20.94 -16.75
CA ARG A 676 -39.19 -19.95 -15.94
C ARG A 676 -39.97 -19.02 -16.84
N ASP A 677 -41.26 -19.29 -17.02
CA ASP A 677 -42.18 -18.47 -17.84
C ASP A 677 -42.82 -17.32 -17.05
N SER A 678 -42.46 -17.16 -15.76
CA SER A 678 -43.11 -16.26 -14.81
C SER A 678 -42.14 -15.23 -14.21
N VAL A 679 -42.64 -14.04 -13.90
CA VAL A 679 -41.87 -12.97 -13.25
C VAL A 679 -41.54 -13.36 -11.80
N ALA A 680 -40.26 -13.25 -11.43
CA ALA A 680 -39.82 -13.47 -10.05
C ALA A 680 -39.72 -12.12 -9.32
N HIS A 681 -40.30 -12.02 -8.13
CA HIS A 681 -40.24 -10.82 -7.30
C HIS A 681 -39.31 -11.08 -6.10
N ILE A 682 -38.39 -10.15 -5.86
CA ILE A 682 -37.52 -10.13 -4.68
C ILE A 682 -37.82 -8.86 -3.90
N LYS A 683 -38.27 -9.00 -2.65
CA LYS A 683 -38.62 -7.89 -1.75
C LYS A 683 -37.86 -8.01 -0.44
N ILE A 684 -37.38 -6.91 0.13
CA ILE A 684 -36.80 -6.91 1.48
C ILE A 684 -37.95 -6.85 2.48
N SER A 685 -38.05 -7.85 3.36
CA SER A 685 -39.10 -7.96 4.38
C SER A 685 -38.64 -7.62 5.78
N ASP A 686 -37.33 -7.66 6.04
CA ASP A 686 -36.73 -7.19 7.29
C ASP A 686 -35.24 -6.89 7.08
N GLN A 687 -34.69 -5.99 7.89
CA GLN A 687 -33.27 -5.67 7.91
C GLN A 687 -32.86 -5.11 9.27
N GLY A 688 -31.60 -5.25 9.61
CA GLY A 688 -31.09 -4.73 10.88
C GLY A 688 -29.72 -5.27 11.21
N GLU A 689 -29.45 -5.40 12.49
CA GLU A 689 -28.14 -5.77 13.01
C GLU A 689 -28.14 -7.21 13.53
N TYR A 690 -27.03 -7.92 13.37
CA TYR A 690 -26.83 -9.21 13.99
C TYR A 690 -25.45 -9.34 14.65
N GLU A 691 -25.37 -10.26 15.60
CA GLU A 691 -24.16 -10.60 16.35
C GLU A 691 -24.05 -12.12 16.47
N ILE A 692 -22.94 -12.70 16.03
CA ILE A 692 -22.66 -14.12 16.28
C ILE A 692 -22.29 -14.32 17.75
N LEU A 693 -23.11 -15.09 18.47
CA LEU A 693 -22.91 -15.43 19.88
C LEU A 693 -22.04 -16.69 20.04
N LYS A 694 -22.13 -17.64 19.10
CA LYS A 694 -21.37 -18.90 19.11
C LYS A 694 -21.26 -19.51 17.71
N GLU A 695 -20.09 -20.03 17.36
CA GLU A 695 -19.79 -20.68 16.08
C GLU A 695 -19.04 -22.00 16.34
N GLU A 696 -19.63 -23.11 15.91
CA GLU A 696 -19.10 -24.46 15.98
C GLU A 696 -19.31 -25.18 14.64
N LYS A 697 -18.56 -26.26 14.39
CA LYS A 697 -18.53 -26.97 13.09
C LYS A 697 -19.91 -27.28 12.48
N ASP A 698 -20.90 -27.63 13.31
CA ASP A 698 -22.25 -28.02 12.87
C ASP A 698 -23.35 -27.21 13.58
N PHE A 699 -23.00 -26.09 14.22
CA PHE A 699 -23.93 -25.29 15.02
C PHE A 699 -23.51 -23.83 15.10
N PHE A 700 -24.47 -22.92 14.92
CA PHE A 700 -24.26 -21.48 15.17
C PHE A 700 -25.40 -20.92 16.00
N SER A 701 -25.08 -19.91 16.82
CA SER A 701 -26.06 -19.08 17.50
C SER A 701 -25.74 -17.62 17.27
N PHE A 702 -26.75 -16.81 16.97
CA PHE A 702 -26.59 -15.40 16.67
C PHE A 702 -27.78 -14.61 17.23
N ARG A 703 -27.55 -13.39 17.69
CA ARG A 703 -28.57 -12.43 18.06
C ARG A 703 -28.90 -11.58 16.84
N ILE A 704 -30.17 -11.42 16.52
CA ILE A 704 -30.67 -10.53 15.47
C ILE A 704 -31.50 -9.43 16.13
N VAL A 705 -31.36 -8.21 15.64
CA VAL A 705 -32.13 -7.02 16.02
C VAL A 705 -32.58 -6.34 14.74
N GLY A 706 -33.78 -6.65 14.27
CA GLY A 706 -34.49 -5.98 13.17
C GLY A 706 -35.91 -5.61 13.57
N GLU A 707 -36.73 -5.21 12.61
CA GLU A 707 -38.13 -4.84 12.87
C GLU A 707 -39.02 -6.08 13.11
N THR A 708 -38.67 -7.19 12.46
CA THR A 708 -39.50 -8.42 12.50
C THR A 708 -38.77 -9.60 13.16
N LEU A 709 -37.48 -9.77 12.91
CA LEU A 709 -36.61 -10.71 13.59
C LEU A 709 -35.90 -9.98 14.74
N ASP A 710 -36.26 -10.29 15.97
CA ASP A 710 -35.60 -9.76 17.17
C ASP A 710 -35.43 -10.85 18.21
N GLY A 711 -34.19 -11.14 18.60
CA GLY A 711 -33.85 -12.13 19.62
C GLY A 711 -32.69 -13.05 19.23
N VAL A 712 -32.55 -14.16 19.95
CA VAL A 712 -31.48 -15.13 19.71
C VAL A 712 -31.96 -16.25 18.80
N TYR A 713 -31.24 -16.53 17.73
CA TYR A 713 -31.54 -17.56 16.75
C TYR A 713 -30.41 -18.59 16.69
N LEU A 714 -30.79 -19.80 16.29
CA LEU A 714 -29.96 -20.99 16.34
C LEU A 714 -30.05 -21.70 15.00
N ILE A 715 -28.91 -22.21 14.53
CA ILE A 715 -28.85 -23.06 13.36
C ILE A 715 -28.00 -24.30 13.66
N ARG A 716 -28.47 -25.47 13.21
CA ARG A 716 -27.77 -26.75 13.43
C ARG A 716 -27.86 -27.67 12.24
N LYS A 717 -26.75 -28.32 11.90
CA LYS A 717 -26.71 -29.36 10.88
C LYS A 717 -27.29 -30.65 11.43
N VAL A 718 -28.24 -31.23 10.70
CA VAL A 718 -28.91 -32.49 11.07
C VAL A 718 -28.94 -33.44 9.87
N ARG A 719 -29.00 -34.74 10.16
CA ARG A 719 -29.17 -35.77 9.14
C ARG A 719 -30.65 -36.16 9.06
N LEU A 720 -31.27 -35.93 7.90
CA LEU A 720 -32.67 -36.24 7.64
C LEU A 720 -32.75 -37.09 6.35
N ASN A 721 -33.36 -38.27 6.46
CA ASN A 721 -33.55 -39.22 5.34
C ASN A 721 -32.28 -39.46 4.51
N GLY A 722 -31.12 -39.62 5.18
CA GLY A 722 -29.83 -39.86 4.53
C GLY A 722 -29.07 -38.62 4.06
N SER A 723 -29.72 -37.46 3.96
CA SER A 723 -29.13 -36.18 3.54
C SER A 723 -28.78 -35.26 4.72
N LEU A 724 -27.72 -34.46 4.60
CA LEU A 724 -27.36 -33.41 5.56
C LEU A 724 -28.12 -32.13 5.22
N ARG A 725 -28.87 -31.59 6.19
CA ARG A 725 -29.64 -30.33 6.05
C ARG A 725 -29.41 -29.45 7.28
N TRP A 726 -29.77 -28.18 7.20
CA TRP A 726 -29.71 -27.26 8.33
C TRP A 726 -31.10 -27.01 8.91
N LEU A 727 -31.18 -26.81 10.23
CA LEU A 727 -32.38 -26.36 10.93
C LEU A 727 -32.14 -24.99 11.50
N PHE A 728 -33.07 -24.06 11.28
CA PHE A 728 -33.08 -22.70 11.83
C PHE A 728 -34.27 -22.52 12.79
N TRP A 729 -34.04 -21.93 13.96
CA TRP A 729 -35.12 -21.61 14.92
C TRP A 729 -34.74 -20.49 15.88
N LYS A 730 -35.76 -19.83 16.44
CA LYS A 730 -35.58 -18.86 17.53
C LYS A 730 -35.39 -19.59 18.86
N LYS A 731 -34.36 -19.20 19.62
CA LYS A 731 -34.17 -19.64 21.00
C LYS A 731 -35.30 -19.05 21.83
N ARG A 732 -36.03 -19.91 22.55
CA ARG A 732 -36.98 -19.46 23.57
C ARG A 732 -36.18 -18.97 24.79
N ASP A 733 -36.63 -17.87 25.39
CA ASP A 733 -36.07 -17.36 26.65
C ASP A 733 -36.19 -18.37 27.79
#